data_AF-A0A9P6KM67-F1
#
_entry.id   AF-A0A9P6KM67-F1
#
_cell.length_a   1.000
_cell.length_b   1.000
_cell.length_c   1.000
_cell.angle_alpha   90.00
_cell.angle_beta   90.00
_cell.angle_gamma   90.00
#
_symmetry.space_group_name_H-M   'P 1'
#
loop_
_entity.id
_entity.type
_entity.pdbx_description
1 polymer ?
#
loop_
_entity_poly.entity_id
_entity_poly.type
_entity_poly.pdbx_seq_one_letter_code
_entity_poly.pdbx_strand_id
1 'polypeptide(L)'
;MANDRPSVRSNAGQLRIQYLTFYNAVFASLWAATGITALIFVCLGSSKAEIFQVEPLARWTQTLTLVEIVHAAVGIVKSPVSTTATQVLTRCIQVWMIWWCFPSSTASSYAFLILVLAWATADAIRYLYLALNIHGKAPKSLVWLRYNMFYPLYPIGIGAEWWLMYRSVGPVGRVNATLPYVWYFLLALRVYDVHLYGEAEEEDPWQKGEYGIRQSCWPRDIAVSSVVYNPQSTKDGTSMIGPSRNVSAAPHIRYYQSSITETVAQHEFYSTQQKVMAFEDLQEKITPNQPSREVSPARGASVPQDAAIPSERMSLREWQASQNIDRDAQVKITKLSHMRYQHPNLAEISTFLRDFGMSVAQKAEGKRWFKGYGTDQYVYYAQEGEKRFLGGAFEVESYAELEKATNIPGASAIQDMSDAPGGGHMVIILDPSNFPINLIYGQAPKSAGPMPSILQTNYEIQKPRVATFQRFSPGPAAVHKLGHYGLCVTKFPEQLAFYTRHFNFAPTDFLFVEEGGAGKKDVAAFLHIDLGAAYTDHHTFFMSSNPTAHVHHCSFEVHDFDSQNLGHEWLAKKGYKSVWGVGRHILGSQLFDYWWDTSGNMVEHYADGDLVSEETPVGWGEAGHESLAVWGPECPKWFLD
;
A
#
# COMPACT_ATOMS: atom_id res chain seq x y z
N MET A 1 -23.79 13.94 -48.11
CA MET A 1 -22.44 13.40 -48.37
C MET A 1 -21.49 14.06 -47.39
N ALA A 2 -21.34 13.45 -46.20
CA ALA A 2 -20.40 13.91 -45.18
C ALA A 2 -19.17 13.01 -45.23
N ASN A 3 -17.99 13.62 -45.21
CA ASN A 3 -16.68 13.01 -45.37
C ASN A 3 -16.40 11.92 -44.32
N ASP A 4 -16.36 10.66 -44.75
CA ASP A 4 -15.59 9.60 -44.09
C ASP A 4 -14.11 9.79 -44.43
N ARG A 5 -13.33 10.29 -43.47
CA ARG A 5 -11.89 10.02 -43.45
C ARG A 5 -11.65 8.89 -42.45
N PRO A 6 -11.17 7.71 -42.88
CA PRO A 6 -10.78 6.67 -41.94
C PRO A 6 -9.69 7.21 -41.03
N SER A 7 -9.92 7.10 -39.72
CA SER A 7 -9.05 7.63 -38.69
C SER A 7 -7.66 6.98 -38.77
N VAL A 8 -6.62 7.80 -38.97
CA VAL A 8 -5.20 7.37 -38.94
C VAL A 8 -4.85 6.62 -37.63
N ARG A 9 -5.62 6.86 -36.55
CA ARG A 9 -5.50 6.17 -35.26
C ARG A 9 -5.92 4.69 -35.27
N SER A 10 -6.81 4.25 -36.18
CA SER A 10 -7.25 2.84 -36.26
C SER A 10 -6.19 1.93 -36.91
N ASN A 11 -5.49 2.41 -37.93
CA ASN A 11 -4.46 1.65 -38.65
C ASN A 11 -3.20 1.41 -37.80
N ALA A 12 -2.79 2.39 -36.98
CA ALA A 12 -1.62 2.26 -36.11
C ALA A 12 -1.81 1.18 -35.02
N GLY A 13 -3.02 1.08 -34.46
CA GLY A 13 -3.38 0.02 -33.50
C GLY A 13 -3.34 -1.36 -34.14
N GLN A 14 -3.87 -1.50 -35.36
CA GLN A 14 -3.87 -2.77 -36.09
C GLN A 14 -2.46 -3.22 -36.49
N LEU A 15 -1.62 -2.30 -36.97
CA LEU A 15 -0.21 -2.56 -37.30
C LEU A 15 0.59 -3.02 -36.07
N ARG A 16 0.35 -2.39 -34.91
CA ARG A 16 0.96 -2.78 -33.64
C ARG A 16 0.58 -4.21 -33.25
N ILE A 17 -0.70 -4.57 -33.34
CA ILE A 17 -1.19 -5.92 -33.01
C ILE A 17 -0.56 -6.96 -33.96
N GLN A 18 -0.54 -6.69 -35.26
CA GLN A 18 0.08 -7.57 -36.25
C GLN A 18 1.57 -7.78 -36.00
N TYR A 19 2.31 -6.69 -35.77
CA TYR A 19 3.73 -6.74 -35.44
C TYR A 19 4.01 -7.56 -34.18
N LEU A 20 3.31 -7.27 -33.07
CA LEU A 20 3.51 -7.99 -31.81
C LEU A 20 3.10 -9.46 -31.91
N THR A 21 2.06 -9.78 -32.69
CA THR A 21 1.67 -11.18 -32.93
C THR A 21 2.78 -11.93 -33.67
N PHE A 22 3.32 -11.35 -34.74
CA PHE A 22 4.40 -11.93 -35.51
C PHE A 22 5.68 -12.09 -34.66
N TYR A 23 6.07 -11.02 -33.96
CA TYR A 23 7.20 -11.01 -33.04
C TYR A 23 7.12 -12.14 -32.02
N ASN A 24 6.00 -12.23 -31.28
CA ASN A 24 5.81 -13.24 -30.25
C ASN A 24 5.77 -14.66 -30.85
N ALA A 25 5.18 -14.86 -32.03
CA ALA A 25 5.18 -16.17 -32.69
C ALA A 25 6.60 -16.62 -33.10
N VAL A 26 7.42 -15.69 -33.60
CA VAL A 26 8.83 -15.95 -33.95
C VAL A 26 9.62 -16.35 -32.71
N PHE A 27 9.54 -15.58 -31.62
CA PHE A 27 10.28 -15.88 -30.40
C PHE A 27 9.81 -17.17 -29.70
N ALA A 28 8.51 -17.46 -29.73
CA ALA A 28 8.00 -18.75 -29.26
C ALA A 28 8.62 -19.91 -30.05
N SER A 29 8.72 -19.76 -31.37
CA SER A 29 9.30 -20.77 -32.26
C SER A 29 10.81 -20.94 -32.06
N LEU A 30 11.55 -19.85 -31.87
CA LEU A 30 12.99 -19.88 -31.63
C LEU A 30 13.34 -20.58 -30.30
N TRP A 31 12.62 -20.27 -29.22
CA TRP A 31 12.82 -20.93 -27.93
C TRP A 31 12.35 -22.40 -27.95
N ALA A 32 11.24 -22.70 -28.62
CA ALA A 32 10.80 -24.08 -28.83
C ALA A 32 11.84 -24.88 -29.62
N ALA A 33 12.38 -24.34 -30.72
CA ALA A 33 13.44 -24.97 -31.49
C ALA A 33 14.70 -25.21 -30.64
N THR A 34 15.11 -24.22 -29.85
CA THR A 34 16.25 -24.35 -28.92
C THR A 34 16.05 -25.51 -27.94
N GLY A 35 14.87 -25.59 -27.30
CA GLY A 35 14.55 -26.67 -26.37
C GLY A 35 14.47 -28.04 -27.04
N ILE A 36 13.82 -28.14 -28.21
CA ILE A 36 13.70 -29.38 -28.97
C ILE A 36 15.07 -29.88 -29.42
N THR A 37 15.93 -29.01 -29.95
CA THR A 37 17.29 -29.39 -30.34
C THR A 37 18.08 -29.91 -29.15
N ALA A 38 17.99 -29.26 -27.98
CA ALA A 38 18.63 -29.75 -26.75
C ALA A 38 18.11 -31.14 -26.34
N LEU A 39 16.79 -31.36 -26.39
CA LEU A 39 16.17 -32.66 -26.09
C LEU A 39 16.59 -33.75 -27.10
N ILE A 40 16.72 -33.42 -28.38
CA ILE A 40 17.21 -34.37 -29.40
C ILE A 40 18.62 -34.86 -29.05
N PHE A 41 19.55 -33.95 -28.72
CA PHE A 41 20.90 -34.34 -28.29
C PHE A 41 20.87 -35.24 -27.04
N VAL A 42 19.99 -34.97 -26.08
CA VAL A 42 19.80 -35.82 -24.89
C VAL A 42 19.30 -37.21 -25.29
N CYS A 43 18.28 -37.29 -26.14
CA CYS A 43 17.70 -38.57 -26.60
C CYS A 43 18.69 -39.39 -27.43
N LEU A 44 19.61 -38.75 -28.15
CA LEU A 44 20.68 -39.41 -28.90
C LEU A 44 21.84 -39.88 -28.02
N GLY A 45 21.78 -39.65 -26.69
CA GLY A 45 22.84 -40.03 -25.76
C GLY A 45 24.12 -39.20 -25.94
N SER A 46 24.03 -38.01 -26.51
CA SER A 46 25.17 -37.16 -26.80
C SER A 46 25.88 -36.67 -25.54
N SER A 47 27.19 -36.47 -25.64
CA SER A 47 28.01 -35.92 -24.58
C SER A 47 27.66 -34.46 -24.28
N LYS A 48 28.09 -33.94 -23.13
CA LYS A 48 27.83 -32.54 -22.74
C LYS A 48 28.42 -31.52 -23.73
N ALA A 49 29.56 -31.85 -24.35
CA ALA A 49 30.20 -31.00 -25.35
C ALA A 49 29.40 -30.96 -26.67
N GLU A 50 28.75 -32.07 -27.03
CA GLU A 50 27.86 -32.13 -28.19
C GLU A 50 26.53 -31.41 -27.91
N ILE A 51 25.97 -31.54 -26.70
CA ILE A 51 24.80 -30.77 -26.26
C ILE A 51 25.08 -29.25 -26.29
N PHE A 52 26.31 -28.83 -25.97
CA PHE A 52 26.70 -27.42 -26.03
C PHE A 52 26.64 -26.81 -27.44
N GLN A 53 26.51 -27.62 -28.50
CA GLN A 53 26.28 -27.11 -29.86
C GLN A 53 24.94 -26.36 -30.01
N VAL A 54 24.03 -26.44 -29.02
CA VAL A 54 22.81 -25.63 -28.95
C VAL A 54 23.09 -24.17 -28.57
N GLU A 55 24.26 -23.87 -27.99
CA GLU A 55 24.63 -22.54 -27.49
C GLU A 55 24.44 -21.41 -28.51
N PRO A 56 24.86 -21.52 -29.78
CA PRO A 56 24.75 -20.40 -30.72
C PRO A 56 23.30 -20.03 -30.98
N LEU A 57 22.41 -21.03 -31.07
CA LEU A 57 20.98 -20.80 -31.26
C LEU A 57 20.36 -20.11 -30.03
N ALA A 58 20.69 -20.59 -28.82
CA ALA A 58 20.21 -19.99 -27.57
C ALA A 58 20.73 -18.56 -27.36
N ARG A 59 22.03 -18.33 -27.62
CA ARG A 59 22.66 -17.01 -27.49
C ARG A 59 22.04 -15.99 -28.43
N TRP A 60 21.88 -16.32 -29.70
CA TRP A 60 21.27 -15.38 -30.65
C TRP A 60 19.80 -15.15 -30.36
N THR A 61 19.05 -16.19 -29.99
CA THR A 61 17.65 -16.03 -29.56
C THR A 61 17.54 -15.08 -28.36
N GLN A 62 18.39 -15.25 -27.34
CA GLN A 62 18.46 -14.33 -26.20
C GLN A 62 18.90 -12.92 -26.62
N THR A 63 19.89 -12.78 -27.49
CA THR A 63 20.41 -11.47 -27.92
C THR A 63 19.36 -10.66 -28.65
N LEU A 64 18.52 -11.30 -29.47
CA LEU A 64 17.44 -10.62 -30.18
C LEU A 64 16.40 -9.99 -29.24
N THR A 65 16.29 -10.46 -27.98
CA THR A 65 15.38 -9.87 -26.97
C THR A 65 15.79 -8.45 -26.55
N LEU A 66 16.97 -7.95 -26.93
CA LEU A 66 17.34 -6.54 -26.73
C LEU A 66 16.33 -5.57 -27.36
N VAL A 67 15.60 -6.00 -28.39
CA VAL A 67 14.51 -5.22 -28.98
C VAL A 67 13.35 -4.99 -28.01
N GLU A 68 13.18 -5.81 -26.96
CA GLU A 68 12.14 -5.62 -25.94
C GLU A 68 12.38 -4.36 -25.12
N ILE A 69 13.65 -4.01 -24.88
CA ILE A 69 14.01 -2.74 -24.24
C ILE A 69 13.54 -1.57 -25.10
N VAL A 70 13.69 -1.69 -26.43
CA VAL A 70 13.21 -0.68 -27.38
C VAL A 70 11.69 -0.64 -27.41
N HIS A 71 11.01 -1.79 -27.38
CA HIS A 71 9.54 -1.84 -27.30
C HIS A 71 9.00 -1.14 -26.06
N ALA A 72 9.66 -1.32 -24.91
CA ALA A 72 9.33 -0.64 -23.67
C ALA A 72 9.62 0.87 -23.76
N ALA A 73 10.82 1.26 -24.23
CA ALA A 73 11.25 2.66 -24.32
C ALA A 73 10.40 3.50 -25.27
N VAL A 74 9.91 2.90 -26.37
CA VAL A 74 9.06 3.56 -27.36
C VAL A 74 7.56 3.42 -27.02
N GLY A 75 7.21 2.67 -25.98
CA GLY A 75 5.81 2.49 -25.55
C GLY A 75 4.98 1.56 -26.46
N ILE A 76 5.62 0.76 -27.31
CA ILE A 76 4.96 -0.31 -28.09
C ILE A 76 4.39 -1.37 -27.14
N VAL A 77 5.07 -1.61 -26.02
CA VAL A 77 4.60 -2.47 -24.92
C VAL A 77 4.63 -1.65 -23.63
N LYS A 78 3.58 -1.77 -22.80
CA LYS A 78 3.44 -1.04 -21.54
C LYS A 78 4.23 -1.75 -20.43
N SER A 79 5.56 -1.68 -20.48
CA SER A 79 6.47 -2.23 -19.48
C SER A 79 7.46 -1.15 -19.00
N PRO A 80 7.83 -1.11 -17.71
CA PRO A 80 8.88 -0.20 -17.24
C PRO A 80 10.21 -0.51 -17.93
N VAL A 81 10.87 0.52 -18.45
CA VAL A 81 12.12 0.37 -19.23
C VAL A 81 13.24 -0.20 -18.37
N SER A 82 13.35 0.26 -17.12
CA SER A 82 14.40 -0.16 -16.18
C SER A 82 14.35 -1.65 -15.85
N THR A 83 13.16 -2.18 -15.54
CA THR A 83 12.98 -3.60 -15.21
C THR A 83 13.18 -4.48 -16.44
N THR A 84 12.64 -4.07 -17.60
CA THR A 84 12.84 -4.76 -18.89
C THR A 84 14.32 -4.80 -19.28
N ALA A 85 15.02 -3.67 -19.12
CA ALA A 85 16.46 -3.59 -19.38
C ALA A 85 17.26 -4.50 -18.45
N THR A 86 16.94 -4.52 -17.15
CA THR A 86 17.63 -5.37 -16.19
C THR A 86 17.46 -6.85 -16.53
N GLN A 87 16.21 -7.29 -16.77
CA GLN A 87 15.90 -8.68 -17.13
C GLN A 87 16.59 -9.16 -18.42
N VAL A 88 16.62 -8.30 -19.45
CA VAL A 88 17.21 -8.66 -20.74
C VAL A 88 18.74 -8.62 -20.68
N LEU A 89 19.32 -7.59 -20.06
CA LEU A 89 20.77 -7.43 -20.00
C LEU A 89 21.45 -8.49 -19.14
N THR A 90 20.85 -8.90 -18.01
CA THR A 90 21.42 -9.95 -17.14
C THR A 90 21.50 -11.31 -17.85
N ARG A 91 20.52 -11.63 -18.70
CA ARG A 91 20.51 -12.83 -19.55
C ARG A 91 21.45 -12.69 -20.75
N CYS A 92 21.61 -11.49 -21.31
CA CYS A 92 22.61 -11.21 -22.34
C CYS A 92 24.05 -11.37 -21.79
N ILE A 93 24.31 -10.95 -20.56
CA ILE A 93 25.59 -11.19 -19.85
C ILE A 93 25.84 -12.70 -19.74
N GLN A 94 24.81 -13.50 -19.42
CA GLN A 94 24.94 -14.95 -19.32
C GLN A 94 25.41 -15.58 -20.64
N VAL A 95 24.80 -15.23 -21.77
CA VAL A 95 25.14 -15.87 -23.05
C VAL A 95 26.44 -15.34 -23.67
N TRP A 96 26.78 -14.06 -23.47
CA TRP A 96 28.00 -13.49 -24.04
C TRP A 96 29.21 -13.58 -23.12
N MET A 97 29.08 -13.15 -21.86
CA MET A 97 30.23 -13.07 -20.95
C MET A 97 30.56 -14.41 -20.30
N ILE A 98 29.60 -15.33 -20.20
CA ILE A 98 29.81 -16.64 -19.56
C ILE A 98 29.93 -17.75 -20.61
N TRP A 99 28.90 -17.96 -21.43
CA TRP A 99 28.90 -19.08 -22.38
C TRP A 99 29.92 -18.89 -23.50
N TRP A 100 29.92 -17.73 -24.16
CA TRP A 100 30.80 -17.45 -25.29
C TRP A 100 32.26 -17.20 -24.89
N CYS A 101 32.52 -16.44 -23.83
CA CYS A 101 33.90 -16.18 -23.38
C CYS A 101 34.55 -17.39 -22.69
N PHE A 102 33.77 -18.26 -22.03
CA PHE A 102 34.30 -19.41 -21.28
C PHE A 102 33.61 -20.73 -21.67
N PRO A 103 33.65 -21.13 -22.96
CA PRO A 103 32.87 -22.25 -23.48
C PRO A 103 33.27 -23.59 -22.83
N SER A 104 34.56 -23.81 -22.55
CA SER A 104 35.03 -25.05 -21.90
C SER A 104 34.48 -25.22 -20.47
N SER A 105 34.31 -24.12 -19.73
CA SER A 105 33.75 -24.15 -18.37
C SER A 105 32.25 -24.43 -18.39
N THR A 106 31.54 -23.88 -19.39
CA THR A 106 30.11 -24.05 -19.58
C THR A 106 29.75 -25.43 -20.11
N ALA A 107 30.41 -25.87 -21.20
CA ALA A 107 30.15 -27.14 -21.89
C ALA A 107 30.40 -28.39 -21.02
N SER A 108 31.24 -28.28 -19.98
CA SER A 108 31.50 -29.38 -19.05
C SER A 108 30.42 -29.56 -17.96
N SER A 109 29.47 -28.61 -17.86
CA SER A 109 28.46 -28.55 -16.82
C SER A 109 27.08 -29.06 -17.28
N TYR A 110 26.40 -29.84 -16.45
CA TYR A 110 24.97 -30.14 -16.68
C TYR A 110 24.07 -28.91 -16.49
N ALA A 111 24.56 -27.88 -15.77
CA ALA A 111 23.82 -26.64 -15.57
C ALA A 111 23.53 -25.92 -16.89
N PHE A 112 24.35 -26.08 -17.94
CA PHE A 112 24.04 -25.53 -19.26
C PHE A 112 22.74 -26.13 -19.83
N LEU A 113 22.65 -27.46 -19.86
CA LEU A 113 21.44 -28.15 -20.35
C LEU A 113 20.22 -27.79 -19.51
N ILE A 114 20.35 -27.82 -18.18
CA ILE A 114 19.27 -27.47 -17.23
C ILE A 114 18.77 -26.05 -17.50
N LEU A 115 19.70 -25.09 -17.66
CA LEU A 115 19.37 -23.71 -17.93
C LEU A 115 18.68 -23.52 -19.29
N VAL A 116 19.21 -24.14 -20.34
CA VAL A 116 18.63 -24.07 -21.70
C VAL A 116 17.22 -24.64 -21.73
N LEU A 117 16.98 -25.79 -21.07
CA LEU A 117 15.64 -26.37 -20.99
C LEU A 117 14.68 -25.50 -20.18
N ALA A 118 15.15 -24.92 -19.06
CA ALA A 118 14.34 -24.03 -18.24
C ALA A 118 13.95 -22.76 -18.99
N TRP A 119 14.92 -22.08 -19.62
CA TRP A 119 14.69 -20.89 -20.46
C TRP A 119 13.80 -21.20 -21.66
N ALA A 120 14.09 -22.26 -22.42
CA ALA A 120 13.29 -22.65 -23.58
C ALA A 120 11.84 -22.93 -23.21
N THR A 121 11.60 -23.63 -22.10
CA THR A 121 10.24 -23.93 -21.62
C THR A 121 9.52 -22.65 -21.19
N ALA A 122 10.15 -21.84 -20.34
CA ALA A 122 9.55 -20.62 -19.81
C ALA A 122 9.23 -19.61 -20.93
N ASP A 123 10.19 -19.34 -21.82
CA ASP A 123 10.01 -18.34 -22.87
C ASP A 123 9.12 -18.83 -24.01
N ALA A 124 9.17 -20.11 -24.42
CA ALA A 124 8.24 -20.62 -25.42
C ALA A 124 6.78 -20.48 -24.95
N ILE A 125 6.51 -20.81 -23.68
CA ILE A 125 5.18 -20.64 -23.07
C ILE A 125 4.80 -19.15 -23.01
N ARG A 126 5.72 -18.28 -22.55
CA ARG A 126 5.48 -16.82 -22.44
C ARG A 126 5.14 -16.19 -23.78
N TYR A 127 5.96 -16.41 -24.79
CA TYR A 127 5.76 -15.81 -26.10
C TYR A 127 4.52 -16.38 -26.81
N LEU A 128 4.24 -17.69 -26.66
CA LEU A 128 3.03 -18.29 -27.20
C LEU A 128 1.77 -17.71 -26.54
N TYR A 129 1.81 -17.52 -25.21
CA TYR A 129 0.74 -16.85 -24.47
C TYR A 129 0.54 -15.41 -24.98
N LEU A 130 1.60 -14.61 -25.09
CA LEU A 130 1.51 -13.22 -25.54
C LEU A 130 0.98 -13.12 -26.99
N ALA A 131 1.37 -14.03 -27.88
CA ALA A 131 0.89 -14.09 -29.25
C ALA A 131 -0.62 -14.37 -29.35
N LEU A 132 -1.17 -15.21 -28.46
CA LEU A 132 -2.59 -15.57 -28.48
C LEU A 132 -3.46 -14.63 -27.64
N ASN A 133 -2.92 -14.12 -26.52
CA ASN A 133 -3.64 -13.26 -25.60
C ASN A 133 -3.91 -11.87 -26.19
N ILE A 134 -3.05 -11.37 -27.08
CA ILE A 134 -3.30 -10.10 -27.79
C ILE A 134 -4.57 -10.14 -28.67
N HIS A 135 -5.05 -11.35 -29.01
CA HIS A 135 -6.31 -11.57 -29.72
C HIS A 135 -7.44 -12.09 -28.82
N GLY A 136 -7.22 -12.23 -27.51
CA GLY A 136 -8.16 -12.87 -26.59
C GLY A 136 -8.38 -14.37 -26.82
N LYS A 137 -7.42 -15.06 -27.45
CA LYS A 137 -7.55 -16.48 -27.87
C LYS A 137 -6.64 -17.44 -27.11
N ALA A 138 -6.04 -17.03 -25.99
CA ALA A 138 -5.18 -17.91 -25.21
C ALA A 138 -6.02 -19.02 -24.53
N PRO A 139 -5.72 -20.32 -24.75
CA PRO A 139 -6.46 -21.40 -24.10
C PRO A 139 -6.14 -21.47 -22.60
N LYS A 140 -7.09 -21.89 -21.77
CA LYS A 140 -6.96 -21.95 -20.31
C LYS A 140 -5.73 -22.74 -19.83
N SER A 141 -5.38 -23.83 -20.53
CA SER A 141 -4.18 -24.61 -20.23
C SER A 141 -2.88 -23.82 -20.42
N LEU A 142 -2.82 -22.96 -21.44
CA LEU A 142 -1.66 -22.10 -21.70
C LEU A 142 -1.57 -20.95 -20.70
N VAL A 143 -2.72 -20.39 -20.30
CA VAL A 143 -2.80 -19.41 -19.20
C VAL A 143 -2.31 -20.05 -17.90
N TRP A 144 -2.72 -21.30 -17.62
CA TRP A 144 -2.26 -22.03 -16.43
C TRP A 144 -0.75 -22.23 -16.45
N LEU A 145 -0.22 -22.75 -17.55
CA LEU A 145 1.21 -22.95 -17.73
C LEU A 145 1.99 -21.64 -17.56
N ARG A 146 1.51 -20.52 -18.12
CA ARG A 146 2.19 -19.22 -18.02
C ARG A 146 2.40 -18.75 -16.59
N TYR A 147 1.40 -18.95 -15.73
CA TYR A 147 1.39 -18.43 -14.36
C TYR A 147 1.83 -19.46 -13.30
N ASN A 148 1.92 -20.75 -13.66
CA ASN A 148 2.32 -21.80 -12.71
C ASN A 148 3.72 -22.37 -12.99
N MET A 149 4.22 -22.31 -14.23
CA MET A 149 5.53 -22.89 -14.55
C MET A 149 6.70 -22.07 -14.02
N PHE A 150 6.49 -20.82 -13.60
CA PHE A 150 7.55 -20.03 -12.97
C PHE A 150 8.02 -20.66 -11.65
N TYR A 151 7.10 -21.14 -10.79
CA TYR A 151 7.46 -21.73 -9.48
C TYR A 151 8.54 -22.82 -9.56
N PRO A 152 8.48 -23.81 -10.47
CA PRO A 152 9.57 -24.77 -10.64
C PRO A 152 10.72 -24.23 -11.51
N LEU A 153 10.43 -23.48 -12.59
CA LEU A 153 11.47 -23.12 -13.56
C LEU A 153 12.39 -21.99 -13.08
N TYR A 154 11.90 -21.08 -12.26
CA TYR A 154 12.68 -19.94 -11.78
C TYR A 154 13.82 -20.36 -10.84
N PRO A 155 13.61 -21.16 -9.77
CA PRO A 155 14.70 -21.66 -8.93
C PRO A 155 15.71 -22.51 -9.72
N ILE A 156 15.23 -23.30 -10.68
CA ILE A 156 16.08 -24.12 -11.55
C ILE A 156 16.93 -23.24 -12.48
N GLY A 157 16.32 -22.23 -13.11
CA GLY A 157 16.97 -21.30 -14.02
C GLY A 157 18.04 -20.47 -13.30
N ILE A 158 17.65 -19.77 -12.24
CA ILE A 158 18.59 -18.90 -11.51
C ILE A 158 19.72 -19.69 -10.88
N GLY A 159 19.44 -20.88 -10.30
CA GLY A 159 20.47 -21.76 -9.75
C GLY A 159 21.47 -22.26 -10.79
N ALA A 160 21.00 -22.54 -12.01
CA ALA A 160 21.87 -22.95 -13.11
C ALA A 160 22.71 -21.77 -13.67
N GLU A 161 22.13 -20.57 -13.80
CA GLU A 161 22.85 -19.35 -14.19
C GLU A 161 23.97 -19.03 -13.21
N TRP A 162 23.64 -19.08 -11.92
CA TRP A 162 24.55 -18.92 -10.79
C TRP A 162 25.73 -19.87 -10.87
N TRP A 163 25.45 -21.15 -11.04
CA TRP A 163 26.48 -22.18 -11.08
C TRP A 163 27.42 -22.00 -12.27
N LEU A 164 26.89 -21.69 -13.46
CA LEU A 164 27.71 -21.43 -14.64
C LEU A 164 28.58 -20.18 -14.47
N MET A 165 28.02 -19.13 -13.88
CA MET A 165 28.77 -17.91 -13.60
C MET A 165 29.89 -18.15 -12.57
N TYR A 166 29.61 -18.87 -11.49
CA TYR A 166 30.62 -19.28 -10.50
C TYR A 166 31.77 -20.06 -11.15
N ARG A 167 31.45 -21.02 -12.03
CA ARG A 167 32.48 -21.81 -12.74
C ARG A 167 33.34 -20.97 -13.69
N SER A 168 32.88 -19.79 -14.12
CA SER A 168 33.64 -18.86 -14.96
C SER A 168 34.59 -17.95 -14.17
N VAL A 169 34.49 -17.88 -12.84
CA VAL A 169 35.33 -17.02 -11.99
C VAL A 169 36.82 -17.40 -12.08
N GLY A 170 37.14 -18.69 -12.02
CA GLY A 170 38.52 -19.17 -12.18
C GLY A 170 39.11 -18.83 -13.56
N PRO A 171 38.42 -19.19 -14.66
CA PRO A 171 38.81 -18.81 -16.02
C PRO A 171 38.98 -17.30 -16.22
N VAL A 172 38.07 -16.45 -15.73
CA VAL A 172 38.18 -14.99 -15.89
C VAL A 172 39.35 -14.41 -15.11
N GLY A 173 39.68 -14.97 -13.95
CA GLY A 173 40.86 -14.58 -13.17
C GLY A 173 42.19 -14.83 -13.88
N ARG A 174 42.23 -15.77 -14.84
CA ARG A 174 43.39 -16.00 -15.71
C ARG A 174 43.48 -14.98 -16.85
N VAL A 175 42.38 -14.31 -17.19
CA VAL A 175 42.35 -13.23 -18.18
C VAL A 175 42.78 -11.91 -17.52
N ASN A 176 42.24 -11.61 -16.34
CA ASN A 176 42.62 -10.44 -15.56
C ASN A 176 42.34 -10.66 -14.06
N ALA A 177 43.30 -10.35 -13.20
CA ALA A 177 43.21 -10.53 -11.75
C ALA A 177 42.11 -9.69 -11.07
N THR A 178 41.61 -8.62 -11.70
CA THR A 178 40.56 -7.76 -11.12
C THR A 178 39.14 -8.17 -11.51
N LEU A 179 38.97 -8.89 -12.63
CA LEU A 179 37.65 -9.31 -13.12
C LEU A 179 36.92 -10.32 -12.20
N PRO A 180 37.58 -11.22 -11.45
CA PRO A 180 36.91 -12.04 -10.45
C PRO A 180 36.05 -11.24 -9.47
N TYR A 181 36.48 -10.05 -9.05
CA TYR A 181 35.69 -9.19 -8.15
C TYR A 181 34.41 -8.68 -8.81
N VAL A 182 34.47 -8.34 -10.11
CA VAL A 182 33.28 -7.98 -10.89
C VAL A 182 32.32 -9.17 -11.01
N TRP A 183 32.84 -10.38 -11.20
CA TRP A 183 32.02 -11.60 -11.26
C TRP A 183 31.40 -11.95 -9.90
N TYR A 184 32.12 -11.78 -8.80
CA TYR A 184 31.55 -11.95 -7.45
C TYR A 184 30.49 -10.90 -7.13
N PHE A 185 30.69 -9.65 -7.55
CA PHE A 185 29.69 -8.60 -7.43
C PHE A 185 28.41 -8.94 -8.22
N LEU A 186 28.55 -9.37 -9.48
CA LEU A 186 27.41 -9.77 -10.31
C LEU A 186 26.72 -11.04 -9.77
N LEU A 187 27.47 -11.98 -9.18
CA LEU A 187 26.90 -13.11 -8.44
C LEU A 187 26.08 -12.61 -7.25
N ALA A 188 26.61 -11.72 -6.41
CA ALA A 188 25.87 -11.17 -5.27
C ALA A 188 24.57 -10.45 -5.69
N LEU A 189 24.60 -9.68 -6.79
CA LEU A 189 23.40 -9.04 -7.34
C LEU A 189 22.33 -10.05 -7.75
N ARG A 190 22.71 -11.22 -8.25
CA ARG A 190 21.77 -12.28 -8.60
C ARG A 190 21.17 -13.02 -7.39
N VAL A 191 21.64 -12.77 -6.15
CA VAL A 191 21.00 -13.29 -4.90
C VAL A 191 19.84 -12.36 -4.57
N TYR A 192 20.10 -11.07 -4.69
CA TYR A 192 19.16 -10.01 -4.39
C TYR A 192 17.94 -10.07 -5.33
N ASP A 193 18.16 -10.42 -6.60
CA ASP A 193 17.10 -10.66 -7.57
C ASP A 193 16.13 -11.78 -7.09
N VAL A 194 16.64 -12.88 -6.50
CA VAL A 194 15.78 -13.96 -5.95
C VAL A 194 14.90 -13.47 -4.78
N HIS A 195 15.37 -12.50 -4.01
CA HIS A 195 14.59 -11.90 -2.91
C HIS A 195 13.49 -10.98 -3.45
N LEU A 196 13.79 -10.16 -4.46
CA LEU A 196 12.82 -9.28 -5.11
C LEU A 196 11.74 -10.05 -5.90
N TYR A 197 12.08 -11.18 -6.53
CA TYR A 197 11.10 -12.00 -7.24
C TYR A 197 10.22 -12.85 -6.32
N GLY A 198 10.69 -13.16 -5.10
CA GLY A 198 9.85 -13.77 -4.06
C GLY A 198 8.72 -12.85 -3.61
N GLU A 199 8.91 -11.53 -3.73
CA GLU A 199 7.90 -10.50 -3.42
C GLU A 199 7.05 -10.12 -4.64
N ALA A 200 7.56 -10.26 -5.87
CA ALA A 200 6.86 -9.85 -7.10
C ALA A 200 5.87 -10.87 -7.69
N GLU A 201 5.79 -12.11 -7.18
CA GLU A 201 4.90 -13.17 -7.72
C GLU A 201 3.79 -13.67 -6.75
N GLU A 202 3.56 -13.01 -5.62
CA GLU A 202 2.27 -13.18 -4.91
C GLU A 202 1.06 -12.65 -5.73
N GLU A 203 1.32 -11.97 -6.86
CA GLU A 203 0.32 -11.56 -7.84
C GLU A 203 -0.01 -12.65 -8.90
N ASP A 204 -0.51 -13.81 -8.48
CA ASP A 204 -1.01 -14.85 -9.41
C ASP A 204 -2.44 -14.50 -9.92
N PRO A 205 -2.68 -14.32 -11.24
CA PRO A 205 -4.01 -14.11 -11.79
C PRO A 205 -4.94 -15.34 -11.71
N TRP A 206 -4.48 -16.52 -11.25
CA TRP A 206 -5.36 -17.63 -10.87
C TRP A 206 -6.07 -17.44 -9.53
N GLN A 207 -5.65 -16.48 -8.69
CA GLN A 207 -6.44 -16.06 -7.54
C GLN A 207 -7.57 -15.09 -7.90
N LYS A 208 -7.53 -14.47 -9.09
CA LYS A 208 -8.65 -13.70 -9.65
C LYS A 208 -9.61 -14.70 -10.27
N GLY A 209 -10.68 -15.05 -9.55
CA GLY A 209 -11.69 -16.04 -9.91
C GLY A 209 -12.51 -15.76 -11.18
N GLU A 210 -11.85 -15.59 -12.32
CA GLU A 210 -12.48 -15.63 -13.63
C GLU A 210 -12.33 -17.05 -14.18
N TYR A 211 -13.48 -17.72 -14.35
CA TYR A 211 -13.67 -19.14 -14.65
C TYR A 211 -13.63 -20.09 -13.44
N GLY A 212 -14.77 -20.15 -12.76
CA GLY A 212 -15.03 -21.11 -11.70
C GLY A 212 -14.85 -22.57 -12.12
N ILE A 213 -13.91 -23.25 -11.48
CA ILE A 213 -13.95 -24.69 -11.21
C ILE A 213 -13.35 -24.88 -9.81
N ARG A 214 -14.13 -25.49 -8.90
CA ARG A 214 -13.75 -25.78 -7.51
C ARG A 214 -12.49 -26.66 -7.45
N GLN A 215 -11.48 -26.28 -6.67
CA GLN A 215 -10.45 -27.21 -6.21
C GLN A 215 -10.83 -27.77 -4.83
N SER A 216 -11.39 -28.97 -4.84
CA SER A 216 -11.28 -29.93 -3.75
C SER A 216 -10.28 -31.01 -4.16
N CYS A 217 -9.58 -31.58 -3.18
CA CYS A 217 -8.58 -32.66 -3.23
C CYS A 217 -7.13 -32.16 -3.26
N TRP A 218 -6.45 -32.12 -2.10
CA TRP A 218 -5.54 -33.17 -1.59
C TRP A 218 -5.10 -32.81 -0.14
N PRO A 219 -4.66 -33.80 0.66
CA PRO A 219 -4.53 -33.70 2.12
C PRO A 219 -3.21 -33.05 2.56
N ARG A 220 -3.31 -32.30 3.66
CA ARG A 220 -2.17 -31.84 4.46
C ARG A 220 -1.55 -33.06 5.13
N ASP A 221 -0.23 -33.23 5.01
CA ASP A 221 0.66 -33.80 6.04
C ASP A 221 2.01 -34.19 5.41
N ILE A 222 3.01 -33.30 5.49
CA ILE A 222 4.42 -33.70 5.70
C ILE A 222 5.08 -32.64 6.59
N ALA A 223 5.20 -32.96 7.87
CA ALA A 223 5.99 -32.21 8.84
C ALA A 223 7.47 -32.61 8.73
N VAL A 224 8.37 -31.63 8.65
CA VAL A 224 9.82 -31.84 8.79
C VAL A 224 10.21 -31.53 10.24
N SER A 225 10.67 -32.56 10.93
CA SER A 225 11.11 -32.53 12.34
C SER A 225 12.38 -31.71 12.53
N SER A 226 12.41 -30.83 13.53
CA SER A 226 13.65 -30.30 14.12
C SER A 226 13.87 -30.89 15.52
N VAL A 227 15.10 -31.32 15.76
CA VAL A 227 15.56 -32.03 16.96
C VAL A 227 15.70 -31.04 18.12
N VAL A 228 15.00 -31.31 19.22
CA VAL A 228 15.08 -30.56 20.49
C VAL A 228 16.09 -31.23 21.42
N TYR A 229 17.01 -30.44 21.98
CA TYR A 229 17.91 -30.84 23.06
C TYR A 229 17.21 -30.70 24.42
N ASN A 230 17.21 -31.76 25.23
CA ASN A 230 16.56 -31.84 26.54
C ASN A 230 17.56 -32.30 27.61
N PRO A 231 17.77 -31.55 28.72
CA PRO A 231 18.40 -32.09 29.91
C PRO A 231 17.33 -32.48 30.94
N GLN A 232 17.18 -33.78 31.17
CA GLN A 232 16.34 -34.33 32.23
C GLN A 232 17.01 -34.29 33.61
N SER A 233 16.16 -33.91 34.56
CA SER A 233 16.15 -34.10 36.01
C SER A 233 17.02 -35.19 36.64
N THR A 234 17.49 -34.90 37.85
CA THR A 234 17.39 -35.84 38.98
C THR A 234 16.75 -35.13 40.19
N LYS A 235 15.71 -35.77 40.73
CA LYS A 235 15.09 -35.48 42.04
C LYS A 235 15.70 -36.46 43.05
N ASP A 236 15.81 -36.02 44.30
CA ASP A 236 15.69 -36.74 45.58
C ASP A 236 16.29 -35.79 46.64
N GLY A 237 15.79 -35.53 47.83
CA GLY A 237 14.71 -36.06 48.66
C GLY A 237 14.98 -35.56 50.09
N THR A 238 13.93 -35.52 50.92
CA THR A 238 13.95 -35.48 52.40
C THR A 238 14.25 -34.19 53.20
N SER A 239 13.34 -33.99 54.16
CA SER A 239 13.22 -33.00 55.25
C SER A 239 14.31 -33.05 56.32
N MET A 240 14.47 -31.97 57.13
CA MET A 240 14.45 -31.98 58.63
C MET A 240 14.80 -30.61 59.28
N ILE A 241 13.85 -30.06 60.05
CA ILE A 241 13.90 -29.45 61.41
C ILE A 241 15.16 -28.67 61.92
N GLY A 242 14.97 -27.39 62.28
CA GLY A 242 15.37 -26.80 63.59
C GLY A 242 16.71 -26.01 63.73
N PRO A 243 16.95 -25.28 64.85
CA PRO A 243 16.99 -23.81 64.86
C PRO A 243 18.27 -23.13 65.43
N SER A 244 18.39 -21.81 65.18
CA SER A 244 19.06 -20.75 65.97
C SER A 244 20.52 -20.90 66.46
N ARG A 245 21.36 -19.90 66.18
CA ARG A 245 22.10 -19.12 67.22
C ARG A 245 22.89 -17.93 66.67
N ASN A 246 22.99 -16.92 67.55
CA ASN A 246 23.49 -15.56 67.47
C ASN A 246 25.03 -15.39 67.31
N VAL A 247 25.41 -14.10 67.21
CA VAL A 247 26.68 -13.42 67.62
C VAL A 247 27.61 -13.14 66.41
N SER A 248 28.14 -11.95 66.10
CA SER A 248 28.17 -10.59 66.68
C SER A 248 28.82 -9.59 65.69
N ALA A 249 28.56 -8.30 65.91
CA ALA A 249 29.48 -7.15 65.77
C ALA A 249 29.94 -6.67 64.36
N ALA A 250 29.52 -5.43 64.07
CA ALA A 250 29.97 -4.48 63.04
C ALA A 250 31.47 -4.10 63.21
N PRO A 251 32.16 -3.42 62.26
CA PRO A 251 31.73 -2.15 61.63
C PRO A 251 32.01 -2.02 60.12
N HIS A 252 31.27 -1.15 59.44
CA HIS A 252 31.78 -0.05 58.58
C HIS A 252 30.68 0.44 57.62
N ILE A 253 29.92 1.42 58.11
CA ILE A 253 29.18 2.37 57.29
C ILE A 253 30.21 3.37 56.76
N ARG A 254 30.47 3.36 55.46
CA ARG A 254 30.94 4.47 54.61
C ARG A 254 30.98 3.95 53.17
N TYR A 255 30.62 4.80 52.20
CA TYR A 255 30.46 4.56 50.76
C TYR A 255 29.06 4.16 50.28
N TYR A 256 28.10 5.08 50.36
CA TYR A 256 26.99 5.16 49.40
C TYR A 256 26.54 6.61 49.18
N GLN A 257 27.51 7.50 48.97
CA GLN A 257 27.30 8.92 48.63
C GLN A 257 28.33 9.42 47.60
N SER A 258 28.78 8.55 46.68
CA SER A 258 29.70 8.95 45.59
C SER A 258 29.24 8.54 44.18
N SER A 259 28.10 7.88 44.01
CA SER A 259 27.62 7.43 42.69
C SER A 259 26.58 8.34 42.04
N ILE A 260 26.30 9.52 42.60
CA ILE A 260 25.33 10.49 42.04
C ILE A 260 26.04 11.70 41.41
N THR A 261 27.31 11.95 41.74
CA THR A 261 28.12 13.02 41.14
C THR A 261 28.89 12.60 39.87
N GLU A 262 29.08 11.30 39.62
CA GLU A 262 29.74 10.83 38.38
C GLU A 262 28.78 10.78 37.17
N THR A 263 27.47 10.63 37.39
CA THR A 263 26.48 10.62 36.30
C THR A 263 26.18 12.03 35.77
N VAL A 264 26.36 13.07 36.58
CA VAL A 264 26.19 14.48 36.17
C VAL A 264 27.43 14.99 35.43
N ALA A 265 28.63 14.56 35.83
CA ALA A 265 29.88 14.91 35.15
C ALA A 265 30.01 14.25 33.75
N GLN A 266 29.45 13.06 33.54
CA GLN A 266 29.39 12.43 32.21
C GLN A 266 28.40 13.13 31.25
N HIS A 267 27.36 13.78 31.78
CA HIS A 267 26.43 14.58 30.98
C HIS A 267 27.00 15.96 30.60
N GLU A 268 27.82 16.58 31.47
CA GLU A 268 28.49 17.84 31.17
C GLU A 268 29.72 17.69 30.25
N PHE A 269 30.41 16.54 30.27
CA PHE A 269 31.57 16.34 29.38
C PHE A 269 31.19 16.09 27.90
N TYR A 270 29.98 15.59 27.63
CA TYR A 270 29.44 15.46 26.27
C TYR A 270 28.76 16.75 25.74
N SER A 271 28.59 17.75 26.60
CA SER A 271 27.93 19.02 26.27
C SER A 271 28.87 20.10 25.71
N THR A 272 30.17 19.82 25.59
CA THR A 272 31.16 20.80 25.10
C THR A 272 31.91 20.26 23.89
N GLN A 273 31.57 20.84 22.73
CA GLN A 273 32.20 20.66 21.41
C GLN A 273 31.96 19.35 20.66
N GLN A 274 30.68 19.02 20.45
CA GLN A 274 30.29 18.49 19.15
C GLN A 274 29.33 19.50 18.53
N LYS A 275 29.82 20.33 17.59
CA LYS A 275 28.93 20.92 16.59
C LYS A 275 28.32 19.72 15.88
N VAL A 276 27.14 19.30 16.33
CA VAL A 276 26.33 18.35 15.58
C VAL A 276 26.03 19.11 14.29
N MET A 277 26.69 18.71 13.20
CA MET A 277 26.33 19.22 11.88
C MET A 277 24.83 18.99 11.72
N ALA A 278 24.09 20.04 11.35
CA ALA A 278 22.71 19.83 10.96
C ALA A 278 22.71 18.85 9.79
N PHE A 279 21.70 17.98 9.69
CA PHE A 279 21.61 17.07 8.55
C PHE A 279 21.50 17.82 7.21
N GLU A 280 21.13 19.11 7.24
CA GLU A 280 21.17 20.07 6.15
C GLU A 280 22.61 20.43 5.74
N ASP A 281 23.57 20.43 6.67
CA ASP A 281 25.00 20.66 6.40
C ASP A 281 25.67 19.46 5.70
N LEU A 282 25.00 18.28 5.67
CA LEU A 282 25.42 17.12 4.88
C LEU A 282 25.00 17.22 3.40
N GLN A 283 24.30 18.29 3.00
CA GLN A 283 24.15 18.62 1.59
C GLN A 283 25.48 19.13 1.05
N GLU A 284 26.40 18.23 0.66
CA GLU A 284 27.42 18.62 -0.30
C GLU A 284 26.71 19.24 -1.51
N LYS A 285 27.03 20.51 -1.80
CA LYS A 285 26.41 21.29 -2.88
C LYS A 285 26.46 20.49 -4.18
N ILE A 286 25.34 19.91 -4.57
CA ILE A 286 25.14 19.33 -5.89
C ILE A 286 25.31 20.49 -6.89
N THR A 287 26.50 20.59 -7.47
CA THR A 287 26.75 21.48 -8.58
C THR A 287 26.48 20.72 -9.87
N PRO A 288 26.00 21.38 -10.95
CA PRO A 288 25.66 20.72 -12.22
C PRO A 288 26.80 19.88 -12.84
N ASN A 289 28.04 20.08 -12.37
CA ASN A 289 29.25 19.47 -12.88
C ASN A 289 29.73 18.22 -12.12
N GLN A 290 29.03 17.76 -11.07
CA GLN A 290 29.34 16.49 -10.41
C GLN A 290 28.07 15.70 -10.08
N PRO A 291 27.69 14.72 -10.90
CA PRO A 291 26.63 13.78 -10.57
C PRO A 291 27.23 12.65 -9.71
N SER A 292 27.64 12.95 -8.47
CA SER A 292 27.89 11.86 -7.52
C SER A 292 26.52 11.26 -7.17
N ARG A 293 26.40 9.94 -7.40
CA ARG A 293 25.21 9.14 -7.03
C ARG A 293 25.16 8.89 -5.53
N GLU A 294 25.30 9.93 -4.71
CA GLU A 294 25.08 9.79 -3.28
C GLU A 294 23.57 9.89 -3.02
N VAL A 295 22.97 8.73 -2.79
CA VAL A 295 21.59 8.66 -2.33
C VAL A 295 21.54 9.10 -0.87
N SER A 296 20.70 10.08 -0.56
CA SER A 296 20.45 10.46 0.82
C SER A 296 19.61 9.38 1.53
N PRO A 297 19.93 9.02 2.79
CA PRO A 297 19.08 8.13 3.58
C PRO A 297 17.65 8.69 3.70
N ALA A 298 16.66 7.80 3.81
CA ALA A 298 15.27 8.18 4.09
C ALA A 298 15.16 8.88 5.45
N ARG A 299 14.32 9.92 5.52
CA ARG A 299 14.11 10.76 6.71
C ARG A 299 12.66 11.24 6.73
N GLY A 300 12.14 11.45 7.93
CA GLY A 300 10.85 12.10 8.17
C GLY A 300 11.00 13.12 9.29
N ALA A 301 10.17 14.16 9.27
CA ALA A 301 10.12 15.19 10.30
C ALA A 301 8.71 15.78 10.36
N SER A 302 8.24 16.15 11.55
CA SER A 302 7.12 17.07 11.69
C SER A 302 7.60 18.46 11.30
N VAL A 303 7.04 19.01 10.23
CA VAL A 303 7.39 20.33 9.72
C VAL A 303 6.22 21.30 9.95
N PRO A 304 6.47 22.60 10.12
CA PRO A 304 5.38 23.57 10.24
C PRO A 304 4.55 23.65 8.95
N GLN A 305 3.28 24.05 9.06
CA GLN A 305 2.31 24.02 7.93
C GLN A 305 2.78 24.84 6.71
N ASP A 306 3.55 25.91 6.92
CA ASP A 306 4.07 26.76 5.85
C ASP A 306 5.17 26.09 5.02
N ALA A 307 5.80 25.03 5.55
CA ALA A 307 6.73 24.16 4.84
C ALA A 307 6.03 22.93 4.21
N ALA A 308 4.95 22.44 4.84
CA ALA A 308 4.20 21.28 4.34
C ALA A 308 3.28 21.61 3.16
N ILE A 309 2.57 22.75 3.23
CA ILE A 309 1.56 23.13 2.24
C ILE A 309 2.25 23.67 0.98
N PRO A 310 1.79 23.27 -0.24
CA PRO A 310 2.35 23.74 -1.49
C PRO A 310 2.54 25.26 -1.56
N SER A 311 3.54 25.71 -2.33
CA SER A 311 3.82 27.14 -2.49
C SER A 311 2.66 27.91 -3.15
N GLU A 312 1.87 27.23 -3.97
CA GLU A 312 0.61 27.75 -4.49
C GLU A 312 -0.48 27.55 -3.44
N ARG A 313 -0.77 28.63 -2.73
CA ARG A 313 -1.71 28.65 -1.61
C ARG A 313 -2.30 30.03 -1.40
N MET A 314 -3.42 30.09 -0.68
CA MET A 314 -4.03 31.35 -0.25
C MET A 314 -4.67 31.19 1.12
N SER A 315 -4.90 32.27 1.86
CA SER A 315 -5.59 32.14 3.15
C SER A 315 -7.03 31.66 2.96
N LEU A 316 -7.56 30.89 3.92
CA LEU A 316 -8.92 30.39 3.85
C LEU A 316 -9.95 31.53 3.70
N ARG A 317 -9.74 32.65 4.40
CA ARG A 317 -10.64 33.80 4.36
C ARG A 317 -10.62 34.50 3.00
N GLU A 318 -9.46 34.61 2.35
CA GLU A 318 -9.37 35.11 0.97
C GLU A 318 -10.07 34.17 -0.02
N TRP A 319 -9.87 32.85 0.12
CA TRP A 319 -10.55 31.86 -0.72
C TRP A 319 -12.07 31.98 -0.59
N GLN A 320 -12.60 31.99 0.64
CA GLN A 320 -14.05 32.13 0.89
C GLN A 320 -14.61 33.43 0.30
N ALA A 321 -13.90 34.55 0.44
CA ALA A 321 -14.28 35.82 -0.14
C ALA A 321 -14.31 35.74 -1.68
N SER A 322 -13.32 35.11 -2.31
CA SER A 322 -13.27 34.91 -3.77
C SER A 322 -14.45 34.08 -4.30
N GLN A 323 -14.94 33.14 -3.49
CA GLN A 323 -16.08 32.29 -3.82
C GLN A 323 -17.44 32.90 -3.46
N ASN A 324 -17.45 34.13 -2.91
CA ASN A 324 -18.64 34.81 -2.38
C ASN A 324 -19.40 33.95 -1.35
N ILE A 325 -18.67 33.30 -0.44
CA ILE A 325 -19.26 32.49 0.62
C ILE A 325 -19.69 33.40 1.77
N ASP A 326 -21.00 33.38 2.06
CA ASP A 326 -21.56 33.99 3.26
C ASP A 326 -21.54 32.98 4.40
N ARG A 327 -20.63 33.20 5.36
CA ARG A 327 -20.47 32.30 6.51
C ARG A 327 -21.68 32.31 7.43
N ASP A 328 -22.41 33.43 7.53
CA ASP A 328 -23.58 33.50 8.41
C ASP A 328 -24.77 32.74 7.81
N ALA A 329 -24.81 32.61 6.47
CA ALA A 329 -25.79 31.81 5.77
C ALA A 329 -25.52 30.29 5.81
N GLN A 330 -24.28 29.85 6.06
CA GLN A 330 -23.93 28.43 6.16
C GLN A 330 -24.55 27.77 7.39
N VAL A 331 -25.01 26.53 7.25
CA VAL A 331 -25.33 25.68 8.40
C VAL A 331 -24.05 25.31 9.13
N LYS A 332 -24.03 25.51 10.45
CA LYS A 332 -22.86 25.28 11.30
C LYS A 332 -22.82 23.83 11.78
N ILE A 333 -22.06 23.01 11.05
CA ILE A 333 -21.67 21.66 11.48
C ILE A 333 -20.44 21.75 12.39
N THR A 334 -20.36 20.81 13.33
CA THR A 334 -19.35 20.78 14.40
C THR A 334 -18.47 19.53 14.36
N LYS A 335 -19.03 18.40 13.89
CA LYS A 335 -18.33 17.12 13.87
C LYS A 335 -18.99 16.14 12.90
N LEU A 336 -18.20 15.27 12.28
CA LEU A 336 -18.72 14.04 11.66
C LEU A 336 -18.99 13.00 12.76
N SER A 337 -20.23 12.49 12.83
CA SER A 337 -20.69 11.58 13.88
C SER A 337 -20.62 10.12 13.45
N HIS A 338 -21.31 9.79 12.35
CA HIS A 338 -21.43 8.39 11.92
C HIS A 338 -21.74 8.25 10.44
N MET A 339 -21.46 7.05 9.93
CA MET A 339 -21.72 6.67 8.55
C MET A 339 -22.98 5.80 8.46
N ARG A 340 -23.80 5.99 7.43
CA ARG A 340 -25.05 5.24 7.23
C ARG A 340 -25.06 4.46 5.91
N TYR A 341 -25.33 3.16 5.99
CA TYR A 341 -25.45 2.27 4.82
C TYR A 341 -26.60 1.28 4.94
N GLN A 342 -27.10 0.87 3.78
CA GLN A 342 -27.98 -0.28 3.62
C GLN A 342 -27.20 -1.46 3.03
N HIS A 343 -27.39 -2.65 3.59
CA HIS A 343 -26.70 -3.88 3.22
C HIS A 343 -27.69 -5.02 2.94
N PRO A 344 -27.48 -5.81 1.87
CA PRO A 344 -28.33 -6.95 1.54
C PRO A 344 -28.35 -8.04 2.61
N ASN A 345 -27.24 -8.22 3.34
CA ASN A 345 -27.12 -9.20 4.40
C ASN A 345 -26.58 -8.54 5.68
N LEU A 346 -27.49 -8.23 6.61
CA LEU A 346 -27.17 -7.55 7.86
C LEU A 346 -26.27 -8.42 8.77
N ALA A 347 -26.37 -9.75 8.70
CA ALA A 347 -25.58 -10.66 9.52
C ALA A 347 -24.11 -10.74 9.07
N GLU A 348 -23.88 -10.78 7.76
CA GLU A 348 -22.54 -10.78 7.17
C GLU A 348 -21.81 -9.47 7.47
N ILE A 349 -22.43 -8.32 7.16
CA ILE A 349 -21.81 -7.03 7.45
C ILE A 349 -21.59 -6.84 8.96
N SER A 350 -22.51 -7.33 9.80
CA SER A 350 -22.32 -7.26 11.26
C SER A 350 -21.12 -8.05 11.75
N THR A 351 -20.74 -9.12 11.05
CA THR A 351 -19.57 -9.91 11.39
C THR A 351 -18.30 -9.20 10.93
N PHE A 352 -18.30 -8.71 9.70
CA PHE A 352 -17.21 -7.88 9.19
C PHE A 352 -16.94 -6.66 10.08
N LEU A 353 -17.95 -5.87 10.42
CA LEU A 353 -17.75 -4.66 11.23
C LEU A 353 -17.22 -4.96 12.65
N ARG A 354 -17.49 -6.15 13.19
CA ARG A 354 -16.86 -6.61 14.45
C ARG A 354 -15.40 -6.97 14.26
N ASP A 355 -15.09 -7.69 13.18
CA ASP A 355 -13.72 -8.03 12.82
C ASP A 355 -12.91 -6.82 12.34
N PHE A 356 -13.57 -5.76 11.87
CA PHE A 356 -13.01 -4.46 11.57
C PHE A 356 -12.78 -3.61 12.84
N GLY A 357 -13.27 -4.03 14.01
CA GLY A 357 -12.97 -3.39 15.29
C GLY A 357 -14.07 -2.50 15.88
N MET A 358 -15.30 -2.63 15.40
CA MET A 358 -16.47 -2.00 16.01
C MET A 358 -17.24 -2.95 16.93
N SER A 359 -17.98 -2.40 17.88
CA SER A 359 -18.89 -3.16 18.75
C SER A 359 -20.34 -2.78 18.52
N VAL A 360 -21.29 -3.67 18.79
CA VAL A 360 -22.71 -3.34 18.62
C VAL A 360 -23.17 -2.40 19.75
N ALA A 361 -23.74 -1.25 19.39
CA ALA A 361 -24.38 -0.32 20.30
C ALA A 361 -25.82 -0.72 20.59
N GLN A 362 -26.59 -1.01 19.53
CA GLN A 362 -27.99 -1.42 19.63
C GLN A 362 -28.39 -2.35 18.48
N LYS A 363 -29.40 -3.17 18.74
CA LYS A 363 -30.03 -4.07 17.77
C LYS A 363 -31.52 -3.78 17.72
N ALA A 364 -32.05 -3.55 16.52
CA ALA A 364 -33.50 -3.53 16.25
C ALA A 364 -33.82 -4.40 15.03
N GLU A 365 -35.09 -4.56 14.70
CA GLU A 365 -35.52 -5.27 13.49
C GLU A 365 -35.00 -4.54 12.24
N GLY A 366 -34.28 -5.25 11.37
CA GLY A 366 -33.68 -4.69 10.16
C GLY A 366 -32.61 -3.61 10.36
N LYS A 367 -32.22 -3.28 11.61
CA LYS A 367 -31.27 -2.19 11.92
C LYS A 367 -30.21 -2.60 12.94
N ARG A 368 -29.00 -2.06 12.76
CA ARG A 368 -27.87 -2.23 13.68
C ARG A 368 -27.09 -0.92 13.79
N TRP A 369 -26.70 -0.59 15.00
CA TRP A 369 -25.80 0.53 15.30
C TRP A 369 -24.51 -0.03 15.86
N PHE A 370 -23.37 0.44 15.35
CA PHE A 370 -22.04 0.02 15.79
C PHE A 370 -21.26 1.21 16.34
N LYS A 371 -20.59 1.01 17.46
CA LYS A 371 -19.83 2.01 18.20
C LYS A 371 -18.36 1.68 18.24
N GLY A 372 -17.56 2.74 18.28
CA GLY A 372 -16.17 2.70 18.70
C GLY A 372 -16.02 2.85 20.21
N TYR A 373 -14.77 2.95 20.66
CA TYR A 373 -14.45 3.19 22.07
C TYR A 373 -14.53 4.67 22.48
N GLY A 374 -14.65 5.62 21.53
CA GLY A 374 -14.82 7.05 21.80
C GLY A 374 -16.17 7.43 22.45
N THR A 375 -16.51 8.72 22.45
CA THR A 375 -17.74 9.25 23.09
C THR A 375 -18.98 9.23 22.21
N ASP A 376 -18.83 8.97 20.91
CA ASP A 376 -19.95 8.88 19.96
C ASP A 376 -20.86 7.70 20.30
N GLN A 377 -22.18 7.89 20.26
CA GLN A 377 -23.10 6.79 20.55
C GLN A 377 -22.91 5.59 19.63
N TYR A 378 -22.67 5.89 18.36
CA TYR A 378 -22.31 4.94 17.32
C TYR A 378 -21.58 5.69 16.21
N VAL A 379 -20.74 4.98 15.46
CA VAL A 379 -19.93 5.48 14.33
C VAL A 379 -20.41 4.91 13.00
N TYR A 380 -21.23 3.85 13.03
CA TYR A 380 -21.79 3.20 11.85
C TYR A 380 -23.23 2.75 12.09
N TYR A 381 -24.11 3.06 11.15
CA TYR A 381 -25.49 2.59 11.07
C TYR A 381 -25.64 1.67 9.86
N ALA A 382 -26.09 0.45 10.11
CA ALA A 382 -26.40 -0.54 9.08
C ALA A 382 -27.89 -0.86 9.08
N GLN A 383 -28.51 -0.74 7.91
CA GLN A 383 -29.89 -1.15 7.67
C GLN A 383 -29.92 -2.32 6.69
N GLU A 384 -30.86 -3.24 6.88
CA GLU A 384 -31.09 -4.33 5.93
C GLU A 384 -31.85 -3.85 4.69
N GLY A 385 -31.42 -4.30 3.52
CA GLY A 385 -32.09 -4.05 2.24
C GLY A 385 -31.09 -3.98 1.08
N GLU A 386 -31.54 -3.57 -0.11
CA GLU A 386 -30.66 -3.37 -1.27
C GLU A 386 -29.48 -2.43 -0.94
N LYS A 387 -28.27 -2.73 -1.46
CA LYS A 387 -27.07 -1.92 -1.20
C LYS A 387 -27.35 -0.45 -1.52
N ARG A 388 -27.19 0.43 -0.52
CA ARG A 388 -27.41 1.87 -0.69
C ARG A 388 -26.54 2.68 0.26
N PHE A 389 -25.97 3.76 -0.25
CA PHE A 389 -25.35 4.80 0.56
C PHE A 389 -26.46 5.69 1.15
N LEU A 390 -26.50 5.80 2.48
CA LEU A 390 -27.49 6.60 3.20
C LEU A 390 -26.88 7.89 3.80
N GLY A 391 -25.61 8.17 3.50
CA GLY A 391 -24.96 9.44 3.83
C GLY A 391 -24.12 9.41 5.10
N GLY A 392 -23.15 10.33 5.16
CA GLY A 392 -22.50 10.71 6.41
C GLY A 392 -23.44 11.56 7.26
N ALA A 393 -23.30 11.51 8.58
CA ALA A 393 -24.09 12.28 9.53
C ALA A 393 -23.22 13.26 10.31
N PHE A 394 -23.52 14.54 10.23
CA PHE A 394 -22.81 15.61 10.92
C PHE A 394 -23.65 16.21 12.04
N GLU A 395 -23.02 16.46 13.19
CA GLU A 395 -23.63 17.20 14.30
C GLU A 395 -23.66 18.69 13.96
N VAL A 396 -24.79 19.35 14.17
CA VAL A 396 -24.92 20.81 14.09
C VAL A 396 -24.84 21.45 15.48
N GLU A 397 -24.41 22.71 15.57
CA GLU A 397 -24.20 23.40 16.85
C GLU A 397 -25.50 23.61 17.67
N SER A 398 -26.65 23.69 16.99
CA SER A 398 -27.93 24.00 17.63
C SER A 398 -29.12 23.41 16.88
N TYR A 399 -30.27 23.29 17.55
CA TYR A 399 -31.52 22.91 16.89
C TYR A 399 -31.94 23.93 15.82
N ALA A 400 -31.62 25.21 16.02
CA ALA A 400 -31.92 26.27 15.05
C ALA A 400 -31.14 26.07 13.73
N GLU A 401 -29.92 25.53 13.79
CA GLU A 401 -29.14 25.17 12.60
C GLU A 401 -29.75 23.96 11.87
N LEU A 402 -30.39 23.05 12.61
CA LEU A 402 -31.18 21.96 12.01
C LEU A 402 -32.44 22.51 11.31
N GLU A 403 -33.12 23.48 11.90
CA GLU A 403 -34.25 24.19 11.28
C GLU A 403 -33.80 24.96 10.03
N LYS A 404 -32.68 25.68 10.12
CA LYS A 404 -32.06 26.38 8.98
C LYS A 404 -31.79 25.44 7.82
N ALA A 405 -31.26 24.24 8.10
CA ALA A 405 -30.98 23.21 7.11
C ALA A 405 -32.22 22.74 6.34
N THR A 406 -33.43 22.79 6.93
CA THR A 406 -34.68 22.43 6.22
C THR A 406 -35.02 23.34 5.04
N ASN A 407 -34.42 24.54 4.98
CA ASN A 407 -34.62 25.47 3.88
C ASN A 407 -33.73 25.18 2.67
N ILE A 408 -32.80 24.22 2.78
CA ILE A 408 -31.94 23.82 1.66
C ILE A 408 -32.77 22.97 0.68
N PRO A 409 -32.71 23.22 -0.64
CA PRO A 409 -33.44 22.41 -1.62
C PRO A 409 -33.12 20.92 -1.48
N GLY A 410 -34.16 20.08 -1.46
CA GLY A 410 -34.01 18.63 -1.28
C GLY A 410 -33.87 18.18 0.18
N ALA A 411 -33.95 19.09 1.15
CA ALA A 411 -34.02 18.75 2.57
C ALA A 411 -35.35 18.08 2.94
N SER A 412 -35.28 17.08 3.82
CA SER A 412 -36.45 16.50 4.48
C SER A 412 -36.98 17.43 5.59
N ALA A 413 -38.19 17.17 6.06
CA ALA A 413 -38.60 17.64 7.38
C ALA A 413 -37.66 17.07 8.47
N ILE A 414 -37.64 17.72 9.64
CA ILE A 414 -36.92 17.21 10.82
C ILE A 414 -37.58 15.89 11.25
N GLN A 415 -36.76 14.85 11.36
CA GLN A 415 -37.15 13.50 11.77
C GLN A 415 -36.69 13.25 13.21
N ASP A 416 -37.55 12.60 13.98
CA ASP A 416 -37.20 12.14 15.33
C ASP A 416 -36.35 10.86 15.26
N MET A 417 -35.32 10.77 16.10
CA MET A 417 -34.41 9.62 16.18
C MET A 417 -34.58 8.84 17.49
N SER A 418 -35.78 8.82 18.10
CA SER A 418 -36.02 8.12 19.37
C SER A 418 -35.71 6.62 19.32
N ASP A 419 -35.67 6.01 18.14
CA ASP A 419 -35.26 4.61 17.96
C ASP A 419 -33.74 4.43 17.92
N ALA A 420 -32.95 5.49 17.73
CA ALA A 420 -31.50 5.45 17.70
C ALA A 420 -30.89 5.62 19.10
N PRO A 421 -29.75 4.99 19.40
CA PRO A 421 -29.03 5.21 20.65
C PRO A 421 -28.70 6.69 20.87
N GLY A 422 -29.05 7.22 22.05
CA GLY A 422 -28.87 8.63 22.39
C GLY A 422 -29.93 9.58 21.84
N GLY A 423 -30.89 9.09 21.04
CA GLY A 423 -31.98 9.90 20.51
C GLY A 423 -31.51 11.01 19.55
N GLY A 424 -32.24 12.12 19.58
CA GLY A 424 -31.95 13.33 18.80
C GLY A 424 -32.90 13.52 17.62
N HIS A 425 -32.51 14.44 16.74
CA HIS A 425 -33.27 14.83 15.56
C HIS A 425 -32.36 14.85 14.34
N MET A 426 -32.94 14.59 13.16
CA MET A 426 -32.19 14.49 11.91
C MET A 426 -32.89 15.19 10.74
N VAL A 427 -32.10 15.83 9.88
CA VAL A 427 -32.52 16.29 8.55
C VAL A 427 -31.65 15.59 7.51
N ILE A 428 -32.27 15.11 6.44
CA ILE A 428 -31.57 14.52 5.29
C ILE A 428 -31.66 15.50 4.14
N ILE A 429 -30.53 15.82 3.51
CA ILE A 429 -30.47 16.73 2.35
C ILE A 429 -29.84 15.96 1.20
N LEU A 430 -30.41 16.09 0.01
CA LEU A 430 -29.85 15.53 -1.21
C LEU A 430 -28.95 16.57 -1.89
N ASP A 431 -27.71 16.18 -2.15
CA ASP A 431 -26.78 17.01 -2.91
C ASP A 431 -27.13 17.03 -4.43
N PRO A 432 -26.48 17.86 -5.26
CA PRO A 432 -26.67 17.91 -6.71
C PRO A 432 -26.54 16.59 -7.49
N SER A 433 -25.95 15.56 -6.89
CA SER A 433 -25.82 14.19 -7.41
C SER A 433 -26.77 13.19 -6.73
N ASN A 434 -27.68 13.67 -5.88
CA ASN A 434 -28.61 12.90 -5.05
C ASN A 434 -27.95 12.04 -3.97
N PHE A 435 -26.72 12.36 -3.56
CA PHE A 435 -26.17 11.75 -2.35
C PHE A 435 -26.82 12.39 -1.12
N PRO A 436 -27.29 11.57 -0.18
CA PRO A 436 -27.74 12.08 1.11
C PRO A 436 -26.55 12.57 1.95
N ILE A 437 -26.69 13.77 2.53
CA ILE A 437 -25.97 14.22 3.73
C ILE A 437 -26.99 14.32 4.87
N ASN A 438 -26.61 13.86 6.06
CA ASN A 438 -27.49 13.89 7.23
C ASN A 438 -26.94 14.92 8.22
N LEU A 439 -27.82 15.74 8.78
CA LEU A 439 -27.51 16.65 9.87
C LEU A 439 -28.27 16.20 11.11
N ILE A 440 -27.60 16.16 12.26
CA ILE A 440 -28.18 15.72 13.53
C ILE A 440 -27.99 16.75 14.65
N TYR A 441 -28.95 16.79 15.57
CA TYR A 441 -28.84 17.55 16.81
C TYR A 441 -29.46 16.78 17.98
N GLY A 442 -28.93 16.97 19.19
CA GLY A 442 -29.53 16.46 20.42
C GLY A 442 -29.30 14.97 20.70
N GLN A 443 -28.43 14.29 19.93
CA GLN A 443 -28.00 12.93 20.26
C GLN A 443 -27.08 12.97 21.49
N ALA A 444 -27.51 12.36 22.59
CA ALA A 444 -26.73 12.36 23.83
C ALA A 444 -25.47 11.49 23.69
N PRO A 445 -24.27 11.98 24.04
CA PRO A 445 -23.04 11.19 23.95
C PRO A 445 -23.05 10.00 24.92
N LYS A 446 -22.24 8.98 24.65
CA LYS A 446 -21.99 7.89 25.59
C LYS A 446 -20.72 8.14 26.40
N SER A 447 -20.58 7.42 27.51
CA SER A 447 -19.29 7.34 28.20
C SER A 447 -18.25 6.65 27.30
N ALA A 448 -17.06 7.24 27.21
CA ALA A 448 -15.93 6.62 26.53
C ALA A 448 -15.58 5.27 27.18
N GLY A 449 -15.11 4.33 26.35
CA GLY A 449 -14.52 3.09 26.81
C GLY A 449 -13.08 3.29 27.32
N PRO A 450 -12.40 2.22 27.73
CA PRO A 450 -10.99 2.29 28.09
C PRO A 450 -10.14 2.77 26.91
N MET A 451 -9.37 3.83 27.11
CA MET A 451 -8.40 4.30 26.11
C MET A 451 -7.19 3.35 26.06
N PRO A 452 -6.72 2.95 24.88
CA PRO A 452 -5.47 2.22 24.79
C PRO A 452 -4.28 3.06 25.30
N SER A 453 -3.25 2.39 25.79
CA SER A 453 -2.07 3.09 26.32
C SER A 453 -1.21 3.65 25.20
N ILE A 454 -0.71 4.88 25.35
CA ILE A 454 0.26 5.46 24.43
C ILE A 454 1.58 4.70 24.57
N LEU A 455 2.11 4.18 23.45
CA LEU A 455 3.36 3.43 23.44
C LEU A 455 4.57 4.36 23.61
N GLN A 456 5.52 3.93 24.43
CA GLN A 456 6.79 4.63 24.58
C GLN A 456 7.84 4.07 23.61
N THR A 457 8.33 4.90 22.70
CA THR A 457 9.31 4.49 21.68
C THR A 457 10.74 4.68 22.17
N ASN A 458 11.63 3.74 21.83
CA ASN A 458 13.07 3.87 22.06
C ASN A 458 13.74 4.30 20.75
N TYR A 459 14.58 5.33 20.81
CA TYR A 459 15.45 5.78 19.71
C TYR A 459 16.91 5.38 19.99
N GLU A 460 17.82 5.69 19.07
CA GLU A 460 19.23 5.25 19.10
C GLU A 460 19.92 5.67 20.40
N ILE A 461 19.65 6.91 20.84
CA ILE A 461 20.23 7.52 22.04
C ILE A 461 19.21 7.53 23.19
N GLN A 462 17.96 7.91 22.92
CA GLN A 462 16.93 8.02 23.96
C GLN A 462 16.17 6.69 24.10
N LYS A 463 16.53 5.90 25.11
CA LYS A 463 15.92 4.58 25.37
C LYS A 463 15.20 4.55 26.73
N PRO A 464 14.08 5.27 26.88
CA PRO A 464 13.45 5.39 28.19
C PRO A 464 12.75 4.10 28.66
N ARG A 465 12.51 3.12 27.78
CA ARG A 465 12.04 1.78 28.19
C ARG A 465 13.19 0.93 28.75
N VAL A 466 13.41 1.00 30.06
CA VAL A 466 14.39 0.19 30.79
C VAL A 466 13.71 -1.02 31.43
N ALA A 467 14.09 -2.24 31.01
CA ALA A 467 13.47 -3.50 31.45
C ALA A 467 11.93 -3.57 31.29
N THR A 468 11.37 -2.68 30.46
CA THR A 468 9.95 -2.62 30.12
C THR A 468 9.78 -2.96 28.63
N PHE A 469 8.99 -3.99 28.33
CA PHE A 469 8.88 -4.54 27.00
C PHE A 469 7.50 -4.24 26.39
N GLN A 470 7.47 -3.86 25.11
CA GLN A 470 6.22 -3.82 24.36
C GLN A 470 5.74 -5.25 24.10
N ARG A 471 4.46 -5.50 24.40
CA ARG A 471 3.75 -6.76 24.17
C ARG A 471 2.39 -6.41 23.64
N PHE A 472 2.01 -7.03 22.53
CA PHE A 472 0.76 -6.77 21.84
C PHE A 472 -0.18 -7.95 21.99
N SER A 473 -1.48 -7.68 22.02
CA SER A 473 -2.53 -8.70 21.97
C SER A 473 -3.13 -8.69 20.56
N PRO A 474 -2.99 -9.77 19.77
CA PRO A 474 -3.57 -9.83 18.43
C PRO A 474 -5.10 -9.71 18.48
N GLY A 475 -5.67 -9.00 17.51
CA GLY A 475 -7.11 -8.76 17.44
C GLY A 475 -7.45 -7.69 16.41
N PRO A 476 -8.74 -7.36 16.27
CA PRO A 476 -9.16 -6.27 15.40
C PRO A 476 -8.62 -4.92 15.91
N ALA A 477 -8.27 -4.02 14.99
CA ALA A 477 -7.91 -2.64 15.35
C ALA A 477 -9.15 -1.91 15.88
N ALA A 478 -9.20 -1.65 17.18
CA ALA A 478 -10.37 -1.05 17.80
C ALA A 478 -10.62 0.36 17.23
N VAL A 479 -11.84 0.60 16.73
CA VAL A 479 -12.25 1.89 16.16
C VAL A 479 -12.54 2.89 17.27
N HIS A 480 -12.00 4.10 17.14
CA HIS A 480 -12.25 5.25 18.02
C HIS A 480 -13.51 6.01 17.59
N LYS A 481 -13.42 6.70 16.45
CA LYS A 481 -14.44 7.56 15.82
C LYS A 481 -14.45 7.37 14.30
N LEU A 482 -15.47 7.90 13.63
CA LEU A 482 -15.44 8.14 12.19
C LEU A 482 -14.64 9.43 11.93
N GLY A 483 -13.65 9.39 11.03
CA GLY A 483 -12.83 10.55 10.66
C GLY A 483 -13.39 11.28 9.46
N HIS A 484 -13.52 10.56 8.34
CA HIS A 484 -13.98 11.14 7.07
C HIS A 484 -14.74 10.15 6.20
N TYR A 485 -15.35 10.68 5.14
CA TYR A 485 -15.81 9.89 3.99
C TYR A 485 -15.60 10.65 2.68
N GLY A 486 -15.64 9.90 1.58
CA GLY A 486 -15.33 10.39 0.25
C GLY A 486 -16.41 10.13 -0.78
N LEU A 487 -16.52 11.02 -1.76
CA LEU A 487 -17.37 10.82 -2.94
C LEU A 487 -16.57 10.94 -4.24
N CYS A 488 -16.83 10.02 -5.17
CA CYS A 488 -16.57 10.21 -6.58
C CYS A 488 -17.77 10.93 -7.20
N VAL A 489 -17.54 12.03 -7.91
CA VAL A 489 -18.59 12.92 -8.42
C VAL A 489 -18.38 13.28 -9.88
N THR A 490 -19.47 13.38 -10.64
CA THR A 490 -19.44 13.79 -12.06
C THR A 490 -19.58 15.31 -12.27
N LYS A 491 -20.05 16.01 -11.22
CA LYS A 491 -20.41 17.43 -11.20
C LYS A 491 -19.58 18.19 -10.16
N PHE A 492 -18.25 18.09 -10.27
CA PHE A 492 -17.34 18.55 -9.23
C PHE A 492 -17.53 20.02 -8.82
N PRO A 493 -17.63 21.00 -9.74
CA PRO A 493 -17.83 22.39 -9.34
C PRO A 493 -19.18 22.63 -8.64
N GLU A 494 -20.27 21.99 -9.12
CA GLU A 494 -21.58 22.13 -8.48
C GLU A 494 -21.60 21.51 -7.08
N GLN A 495 -20.94 20.36 -6.90
CA GLN A 495 -20.80 19.69 -5.61
C GLN A 495 -19.99 20.55 -4.64
N LEU A 496 -18.80 21.01 -5.05
CA LEU A 496 -17.96 21.88 -4.23
C LEU A 496 -18.72 23.13 -3.77
N ALA A 497 -19.44 23.79 -4.69
CA ALA A 497 -20.24 24.96 -4.37
C ALA A 497 -21.38 24.63 -3.40
N PHE A 498 -22.08 23.50 -3.58
CA PHE A 498 -23.12 23.05 -2.66
C PHE A 498 -22.58 22.86 -1.23
N TYR A 499 -21.53 22.04 -1.07
CA TYR A 499 -21.00 21.71 0.25
C TYR A 499 -20.41 22.93 0.97
N THR A 500 -19.68 23.78 0.25
CA THR A 500 -18.99 24.95 0.86
C THR A 500 -19.86 26.19 1.01
N ARG A 501 -20.99 26.30 0.30
CA ARG A 501 -21.94 27.42 0.50
C ARG A 501 -23.03 27.11 1.51
N HIS A 502 -23.45 25.85 1.61
CA HIS A 502 -24.52 25.45 2.54
C HIS A 502 -24.01 25.03 3.91
N PHE A 503 -22.77 24.56 4.01
CA PHE A 503 -22.17 24.13 5.28
C PHE A 503 -20.81 24.81 5.45
N ASN A 504 -20.34 24.93 6.68
CA ASN A 504 -18.99 25.44 6.99
C ASN A 504 -17.87 24.43 6.66
N PHE A 505 -17.99 23.69 5.56
CA PHE A 505 -16.85 22.98 4.98
C PHE A 505 -15.87 23.98 4.38
N ALA A 506 -14.58 23.73 4.61
CA ALA A 506 -13.49 24.55 4.12
C ALA A 506 -12.41 23.66 3.50
N PRO A 507 -11.86 24.02 2.32
CA PRO A 507 -10.79 23.24 1.71
C PRO A 507 -9.50 23.41 2.50
N THR A 508 -8.86 22.28 2.79
CA THR A 508 -7.47 22.23 3.22
C THR A 508 -6.59 22.15 1.98
N ASP A 509 -6.92 21.23 1.06
CA ASP A 509 -6.20 21.04 -0.20
C ASP A 509 -7.14 20.87 -1.39
N PHE A 510 -6.70 21.43 -2.51
CA PHE A 510 -7.15 21.09 -3.84
C PHE A 510 -6.08 20.29 -4.57
N LEU A 511 -6.53 19.30 -5.36
CA LEU A 511 -5.69 18.68 -6.37
C LEU A 511 -6.16 19.10 -7.75
N PHE A 512 -5.23 19.48 -8.62
CA PHE A 512 -5.51 19.92 -9.99
C PHE A 512 -4.81 19.04 -11.03
N VAL A 513 -5.35 19.07 -12.26
CA VAL A 513 -4.69 18.56 -13.48
C VAL A 513 -4.47 19.70 -14.46
N GLU A 514 -3.42 19.61 -15.28
CA GLU A 514 -3.19 20.52 -16.39
C GLU A 514 -3.76 19.93 -17.69
N GLU A 515 -4.83 20.54 -18.23
CA GLU A 515 -5.35 20.17 -19.55
C GLU A 515 -4.64 21.03 -20.61
N GLY A 516 -3.84 20.39 -21.48
CA GLY A 516 -2.90 21.03 -22.42
C GLY A 516 -3.38 22.32 -23.09
N GLY A 517 -3.01 23.47 -22.51
CA GLY A 517 -3.29 24.83 -23.00
C GLY A 517 -4.55 25.51 -22.45
N ALA A 518 -5.39 24.81 -21.68
CA ALA A 518 -6.64 25.33 -21.10
C ALA A 518 -6.52 25.80 -19.63
N GLY A 519 -5.34 25.64 -19.02
CA GLY A 519 -5.07 26.01 -17.62
C GLY A 519 -5.25 24.85 -16.65
N LYS A 520 -5.09 25.15 -15.35
CA LYS A 520 -5.29 24.21 -14.25
C LYS A 520 -6.77 23.99 -13.99
N LYS A 521 -7.15 22.76 -13.70
CA LYS A 521 -8.51 22.37 -13.35
C LYS A 521 -8.50 21.54 -12.09
N ASP A 522 -9.18 22.03 -11.06
CA ASP A 522 -9.36 21.29 -9.81
C ASP A 522 -10.19 20.02 -10.07
N VAL A 523 -9.68 18.90 -9.58
CA VAL A 523 -10.27 17.57 -9.74
C VAL A 523 -10.53 16.88 -8.40
N ALA A 524 -9.91 17.29 -7.31
CA ALA A 524 -10.25 16.81 -5.97
C ALA A 524 -10.15 17.91 -4.93
N ALA A 525 -10.92 17.77 -3.85
CA ALA A 525 -10.90 18.68 -2.70
C ALA A 525 -11.00 17.90 -1.39
N PHE A 526 -10.13 18.21 -0.45
CA PHE A 526 -10.12 17.68 0.92
C PHE A 526 -10.61 18.78 1.85
N LEU A 527 -11.73 18.53 2.55
CA LEU A 527 -12.50 19.54 3.26
C LEU A 527 -12.52 19.24 4.77
N HIS A 528 -12.03 20.19 5.57
CA HIS A 528 -12.23 20.21 7.02
C HIS A 528 -13.50 21.00 7.39
N ILE A 529 -13.85 21.00 8.69
CA ILE A 529 -14.95 21.81 9.21
C ILE A 529 -14.35 23.10 9.80
N ASP A 530 -14.74 24.26 9.27
CA ASP A 530 -14.30 25.56 9.79
C ASP A 530 -14.96 25.86 11.14
N LEU A 531 -14.24 25.59 12.23
CA LEU A 531 -14.61 25.94 13.60
C LEU A 531 -13.92 27.23 14.09
N GLY A 532 -13.44 28.06 13.16
CA GLY A 532 -12.61 29.22 13.48
C GLY A 532 -11.23 28.81 13.99
N ALA A 533 -10.84 29.35 15.14
CA ALA A 533 -9.53 29.11 15.75
C ALA A 533 -9.37 27.71 16.36
N ALA A 534 -10.45 26.94 16.50
CA ALA A 534 -10.37 25.57 17.00
C ALA A 534 -9.82 24.62 15.92
N TYR A 535 -8.99 23.67 16.34
CA TYR A 535 -8.42 22.66 15.46
C TYR A 535 -9.41 21.52 15.15
N THR A 536 -9.43 21.09 13.90
CA THR A 536 -10.18 19.92 13.41
C THR A 536 -9.28 18.98 12.62
N ASP A 537 -9.72 17.75 12.38
CA ASP A 537 -9.03 16.83 11.46
C ASP A 537 -8.81 17.52 10.11
N HIS A 538 -7.65 17.26 9.49
CA HIS A 538 -7.25 17.77 8.18
C HIS A 538 -8.37 17.73 7.14
N HIS A 539 -9.17 16.67 7.16
CA HIS A 539 -10.42 16.61 6.42
C HIS A 539 -11.40 15.70 7.14
N THR A 540 -12.68 16.01 7.01
CA THR A 540 -13.81 15.15 7.43
C THR A 540 -14.65 14.71 6.23
N PHE A 541 -14.40 15.32 5.07
CA PHE A 541 -15.07 15.03 3.83
C PHE A 541 -14.12 15.28 2.66
N PHE A 542 -14.13 14.44 1.64
CA PHE A 542 -13.46 14.74 0.38
C PHE A 542 -14.33 14.38 -0.81
N MET A 543 -14.01 14.98 -1.95
CA MET A 543 -14.62 14.60 -3.22
C MET A 543 -13.58 14.62 -4.34
N SER A 544 -13.76 13.74 -5.32
CA SER A 544 -12.94 13.68 -6.52
C SER A 544 -13.83 13.59 -7.76
N SER A 545 -13.43 14.29 -8.83
CA SER A 545 -14.05 14.24 -10.14
C SER A 545 -13.83 12.87 -10.76
N ASN A 546 -14.90 12.24 -11.24
CA ASN A 546 -14.88 10.88 -11.77
C ASN A 546 -15.97 10.71 -12.87
N PRO A 547 -15.78 9.81 -13.86
CA PRO A 547 -16.82 9.46 -14.84
C PRO A 547 -18.16 8.97 -14.25
N THR A 548 -18.14 8.37 -13.06
CA THR A 548 -19.34 7.91 -12.35
C THR A 548 -19.46 8.58 -10.98
N ALA A 549 -20.70 8.64 -10.47
CA ALA A 549 -20.99 9.15 -9.15
C ALA A 549 -21.22 7.98 -8.19
N HIS A 550 -20.36 7.85 -7.18
CA HIS A 550 -20.49 6.84 -6.12
C HIS A 550 -19.78 7.28 -4.84
N VAL A 551 -20.10 6.63 -3.73
CA VAL A 551 -19.28 6.76 -2.52
C VAL A 551 -17.92 6.10 -2.77
N HIS A 552 -16.85 6.81 -2.43
CA HIS A 552 -15.50 6.28 -2.54
C HIS A 552 -15.20 5.39 -1.34
N HIS A 553 -15.09 5.96 -0.13
CA HIS A 553 -14.86 5.21 1.11
C HIS A 553 -15.39 5.96 2.34
N CYS A 554 -15.39 5.28 3.48
CA CYS A 554 -15.51 5.90 4.81
C CYS A 554 -14.39 5.39 5.72
N SER A 555 -13.90 6.26 6.60
CA SER A 555 -12.63 6.07 7.29
C SER A 555 -12.73 6.23 8.79
N PHE A 556 -12.14 5.29 9.52
CA PHE A 556 -12.29 5.14 10.97
C PHE A 556 -10.95 5.23 11.68
N GLU A 557 -10.88 6.10 12.67
CA GLU A 557 -9.65 6.34 13.41
C GLU A 557 -9.35 5.16 14.35
N VAL A 558 -8.10 4.71 14.36
CA VAL A 558 -7.57 3.72 15.30
C VAL A 558 -6.38 4.31 16.07
N HIS A 559 -5.96 3.63 17.13
CA HIS A 559 -5.09 4.21 18.16
C HIS A 559 -3.69 4.61 17.69
N ASP A 560 -3.00 3.71 16.99
CA ASP A 560 -1.62 3.92 16.53
C ASP A 560 -1.27 2.97 15.37
N PHE A 561 -0.07 3.16 14.81
CA PHE A 561 0.45 2.35 13.72
C PHE A 561 0.50 0.85 14.04
N ASP A 562 0.98 0.48 15.24
CA ASP A 562 1.07 -0.92 15.65
C ASP A 562 -0.32 -1.58 15.73
N SER A 563 -1.30 -0.86 16.28
CA SER A 563 -2.70 -1.32 16.36
C SER A 563 -3.33 -1.47 14.98
N GLN A 564 -3.09 -0.52 14.07
CA GLN A 564 -3.56 -0.60 12.68
C GLN A 564 -2.96 -1.82 11.97
N ASN A 565 -1.64 -2.02 12.07
CA ASN A 565 -0.97 -3.13 11.40
C ASN A 565 -1.37 -4.50 11.96
N LEU A 566 -1.64 -4.59 13.28
CA LEU A 566 -2.25 -5.79 13.87
C LEU A 566 -3.67 -6.04 13.35
N GLY A 567 -4.45 -4.98 13.14
CA GLY A 567 -5.76 -5.04 12.51
C GLY A 567 -5.69 -5.52 11.06
N HIS A 568 -4.73 -5.01 10.28
CA HIS A 568 -4.46 -5.44 8.91
C HIS A 568 -4.21 -6.97 8.86
N GLU A 569 -3.27 -7.44 9.67
CA GLU A 569 -2.94 -8.87 9.81
C GLU A 569 -4.14 -9.72 10.25
N TRP A 570 -4.97 -9.18 11.14
CA TRP A 570 -6.18 -9.85 11.63
C TRP A 570 -7.22 -10.02 10.52
N LEU A 571 -7.47 -8.97 9.74
CA LEU A 571 -8.40 -9.00 8.61
C LEU A 571 -7.90 -9.91 7.48
N ALA A 572 -6.60 -9.84 7.16
CA ALA A 572 -5.95 -10.71 6.18
C ALA A 572 -6.09 -12.20 6.55
N LYS A 573 -5.81 -12.58 7.80
CA LYS A 573 -5.95 -13.97 8.30
C LYS A 573 -7.38 -14.50 8.25
N LYS A 574 -8.36 -13.60 8.30
CA LYS A 574 -9.79 -13.94 8.15
C LYS A 574 -10.23 -14.05 6.69
N GLY A 575 -9.36 -13.71 5.74
CA GLY A 575 -9.64 -13.78 4.31
C GLY A 575 -10.48 -12.62 3.78
N TYR A 576 -10.49 -11.48 4.49
CA TYR A 576 -11.06 -10.26 3.93
C TYR A 576 -10.19 -9.73 2.79
N LYS A 577 -10.76 -8.91 1.92
CA LYS A 577 -10.08 -8.43 0.72
C LYS A 577 -9.53 -7.02 0.96
N SER A 578 -8.21 -6.92 1.03
CA SER A 578 -7.52 -5.62 1.05
C SER A 578 -7.72 -4.88 -0.27
N VAL A 579 -7.75 -3.55 -0.18
CA VAL A 579 -7.87 -2.62 -1.30
C VAL A 579 -6.52 -1.96 -1.57
N TRP A 580 -5.96 -1.32 -0.54
CA TRP A 580 -4.70 -0.60 -0.60
C TRP A 580 -4.17 -0.35 0.82
N GLY A 581 -2.86 -0.45 1.01
CA GLY A 581 -2.21 -0.26 2.31
C GLY A 581 -1.56 -1.55 2.84
N VAL A 582 -0.91 -1.50 4.00
CA VAL A 582 -0.75 -0.32 4.87
C VAL A 582 0.20 0.72 4.25
N GLY A 583 -0.12 2.00 4.38
CA GLY A 583 0.72 3.10 3.89
C GLY A 583 0.55 4.39 4.67
N ARG A 584 1.17 5.48 4.18
CA ARG A 584 1.01 6.84 4.69
C ARG A 584 0.68 7.82 3.59
N HIS A 585 -0.37 8.60 3.78
CA HIS A 585 -0.79 9.66 2.86
C HIS A 585 0.14 10.86 2.91
N ILE A 586 0.28 11.55 1.78
CA ILE A 586 0.91 12.88 1.72
C ILE A 586 -0.03 13.91 2.35
N LEU A 587 -1.31 13.87 1.98
CA LEU A 587 -2.33 14.81 2.47
C LEU A 587 -2.80 14.38 3.86
N GLY A 588 -2.72 15.31 4.81
CA GLY A 588 -3.07 15.09 6.23
C GLY A 588 -2.20 14.08 6.97
N SER A 589 -1.11 13.61 6.36
CA SER A 589 -0.12 12.67 6.94
C SER A 589 -0.67 11.34 7.45
N GLN A 590 -1.95 11.02 7.22
CA GLN A 590 -2.63 9.87 7.81
C GLN A 590 -1.98 8.55 7.38
N LEU A 591 -1.81 7.64 8.34
CA LEU A 591 -1.64 6.22 8.05
C LEU A 591 -2.95 5.68 7.49
N PHE A 592 -2.89 4.79 6.51
CA PHE A 592 -4.08 4.23 5.87
C PHE A 592 -4.01 2.72 5.72
N ASP A 593 -5.17 2.07 5.79
CA ASP A 593 -5.37 0.65 5.49
C ASP A 593 -6.81 0.41 4.99
N TYR A 594 -6.96 0.18 3.68
CA TYR A 594 -8.25 0.10 3.00
C TYR A 594 -8.70 -1.35 2.77
N TRP A 595 -9.98 -1.62 3.02
CA TRP A 595 -10.61 -2.93 2.88
C TRP A 595 -11.95 -2.85 2.17
N TRP A 596 -12.32 -3.91 1.47
CA TRP A 596 -13.68 -4.11 0.99
C TRP A 596 -14.54 -4.70 2.10
N ASP A 597 -15.68 -4.06 2.39
CA ASP A 597 -16.72 -4.68 3.20
C ASP A 597 -17.45 -5.80 2.45
N THR A 598 -18.35 -6.50 3.12
CA THR A 598 -19.08 -7.64 2.55
C THR A 598 -20.09 -7.26 1.46
N SER A 599 -20.35 -5.97 1.28
CA SER A 599 -21.24 -5.41 0.24
C SER A 599 -20.47 -4.67 -0.86
N GLY A 600 -19.13 -4.66 -0.81
CA GLY A 600 -18.27 -3.94 -1.74
C GLY A 600 -18.30 -2.42 -1.56
N ASN A 601 -18.50 -1.92 -0.34
CA ASN A 601 -18.11 -0.56 0.03
C ASN A 601 -16.66 -0.58 0.50
N MET A 602 -15.89 0.46 0.18
CA MET A 602 -14.55 0.61 0.70
C MET A 602 -14.61 1.23 2.10
N VAL A 603 -13.90 0.63 3.05
CA VAL A 603 -13.72 1.15 4.40
C VAL A 603 -12.23 1.27 4.71
N GLU A 604 -11.86 2.25 5.51
CA GLU A 604 -10.48 2.56 5.83
C GLU A 604 -10.28 2.58 7.35
N HIS A 605 -9.18 1.98 7.81
CA HIS A 605 -8.57 2.34 9.09
C HIS A 605 -7.53 3.43 8.86
N TYR A 606 -7.58 4.48 9.67
CA TYR A 606 -6.54 5.49 9.67
C TYR A 606 -6.04 5.80 11.08
N ALA A 607 -4.83 6.33 11.17
CA ALA A 607 -4.25 6.86 12.41
C ALA A 607 -3.30 8.03 12.07
N ASP A 608 -2.89 8.80 13.09
CA ASP A 608 -1.81 9.78 12.96
C ASP A 608 -2.09 10.87 11.89
N GLY A 609 -3.29 11.46 11.95
CA GLY A 609 -3.72 12.54 11.07
C GLY A 609 -3.42 13.94 11.60
N ASP A 610 -3.12 14.87 10.69
CA ASP A 610 -2.86 16.27 11.03
C ASP A 610 -4.14 17.03 11.43
N LEU A 611 -3.95 18.08 12.23
CA LEU A 611 -5.01 19.00 12.64
C LEU A 611 -4.82 20.37 11.99
N VAL A 612 -5.93 20.97 11.54
CA VAL A 612 -5.97 22.25 10.81
C VAL A 612 -6.99 23.21 11.44
N SER A 613 -6.88 24.50 11.13
CA SER A 613 -7.80 25.55 11.64
C SER A 613 -8.00 26.64 10.59
N GLU A 614 -8.71 27.72 10.93
CA GLU A 614 -8.86 28.87 10.03
C GLU A 614 -7.54 29.55 9.62
N GLU A 615 -6.47 29.34 10.38
CA GLU A 615 -5.14 29.86 10.08
C GLU A 615 -4.36 28.98 9.10
N THR A 616 -4.88 27.79 8.77
CA THR A 616 -4.30 26.91 7.77
C THR A 616 -4.68 27.42 6.37
N PRO A 617 -3.70 27.77 5.50
CA PRO A 617 -4.00 28.22 4.15
C PRO A 617 -4.51 27.06 3.28
N VAL A 618 -5.31 27.38 2.28
CA VAL A 618 -5.76 26.43 1.25
C VAL A 618 -4.58 26.16 0.31
N GLY A 619 -4.19 24.90 0.14
CA GLY A 619 -3.11 24.47 -0.75
C GLY A 619 -3.60 23.93 -2.10
N TRP A 620 -2.78 24.09 -3.16
CA TRP A 620 -2.99 23.44 -4.46
C TRP A 620 -1.82 22.52 -4.81
N GLY A 621 -2.12 21.22 -4.96
CA GLY A 621 -1.18 20.20 -5.40
C GLY A 621 -1.54 19.59 -6.75
N GLU A 622 -0.58 18.98 -7.44
CA GLU A 622 -0.84 18.23 -8.67
C GLU A 622 -1.46 16.86 -8.36
N ALA A 623 -2.51 16.49 -9.10
CA ALA A 623 -3.12 15.18 -9.00
C ALA A 623 -2.25 14.10 -9.68
N GLY A 624 -1.93 13.03 -8.96
CA GLY A 624 -1.20 11.87 -9.49
C GLY A 624 -1.16 10.72 -8.50
N HIS A 625 -0.96 9.49 -8.98
CA HIS A 625 -0.85 8.33 -8.08
C HIS A 625 0.34 8.45 -7.10
N GLU A 626 1.43 9.10 -7.53
CA GLU A 626 2.59 9.41 -6.70
C GLU A 626 2.33 10.53 -5.68
N SER A 627 1.25 11.31 -5.83
CA SER A 627 0.90 12.38 -4.88
C SER A 627 -0.07 11.95 -3.77
N LEU A 628 -0.48 10.67 -3.74
CA LEU A 628 -1.39 10.18 -2.70
C LEU A 628 -0.67 9.57 -1.48
N ALA A 629 0.52 8.99 -1.65
CA ALA A 629 1.22 8.29 -0.56
C ALA A 629 2.71 8.63 -0.50
N VAL A 630 3.21 8.82 0.72
CA VAL A 630 4.64 8.98 1.02
C VAL A 630 5.34 7.62 0.88
N TRP A 631 4.69 6.56 1.39
CA TRP A 631 5.14 5.18 1.30
C TRP A 631 3.95 4.24 1.48
N GLY A 632 4.10 3.01 0.98
CA GLY A 632 3.07 1.98 0.97
C GLY A 632 3.17 1.14 -0.31
N PRO A 633 2.31 0.14 -0.49
CA PRO A 633 2.19 -0.56 -1.76
C PRO A 633 1.76 0.40 -2.88
N GLU A 634 2.03 0.05 -4.13
CA GLU A 634 1.58 0.85 -5.28
C GLU A 634 0.06 1.06 -5.23
N CYS A 635 -0.37 2.32 -5.38
CA CYS A 635 -1.79 2.65 -5.43
C CYS A 635 -2.45 1.94 -6.63
N PRO A 636 -3.48 1.10 -6.42
CA PRO A 636 -4.18 0.47 -7.53
C PRO A 636 -4.73 1.52 -8.49
N LYS A 637 -4.56 1.31 -9.80
CA LYS A 637 -5.01 2.30 -10.82
C LYS A 637 -6.50 2.61 -10.75
N TRP A 638 -7.30 1.64 -10.31
CA TRP A 638 -8.75 1.75 -10.15
C TRP A 638 -9.16 2.31 -8.78
N PHE A 639 -8.23 2.68 -7.91
CA PHE A 639 -8.53 3.09 -6.54
C PHE A 639 -9.49 4.29 -6.49
N LEU A 640 -9.25 5.29 -7.34
CA LEU A 640 -10.09 6.48 -7.48
C LEU A 640 -11.21 6.32 -8.52
N ASP A 641 -11.36 5.14 -9.16
CA ASP A 641 -12.30 4.90 -10.27
C ASP A 641 -13.74 4.64 -9.81
#